data_AF-A0A813JUS7-F1
#
_entry.id   AF-A0A813JUS7-F1
#
_cell.length_a   1.000
_cell.length_b   1.000
_cell.length_c   1.000
_cell.angle_alpha   90.00
_cell.angle_beta   90.00
_cell.angle_gamma   90.00
#
_symmetry.space_group_name_H-M   'P 1'
#
loop_
_entity.id
_entity.type
_entity.pdbx_description
1 polymer ?
#
loop_
_entity_poly.entity_id
_entity_poly.type
_entity_poly.pdbx_seq_one_letter_code
_entity_poly.pdbx_strand_id
1 'polypeptide(L)'
;MVELFSDSPCLPSNFCSHWWGEPLRDFVACIGRHCAVRQLCFRSTFYWICAYANRQHALSEELNDDPKQTSFYKAMCLADCLLLILDNVGPAMPFTRVWCAYELFMALIDEDRKKKPLLLDTAGTFVLTDGFTDAEAKVRDAGFPADAEACKSLRELCFPIHVLEKGMNLRLQEAQATEDADRRHILNSVVGKQLHKLDEAPPLEHANYTEVNARLGSRFALACFRPAIMKGSARRLGVARALQADRCLQQLQLDFKGCEQINDAGVAALAEKLPINLQQLRLYFYSCSQISDAGVAALAEKLPISLQQLQLDFGACEQISDAGVAALAEKLPIGLQQLQLNFNHSSQISDAGVAALAEKLPINLQQLQLYFFRCSQISKAARSATGSLESLRAWAAAAECGAAPDIERRLSSGAEGEESSEGWQDKDEAGEEGEEGEMGKPCPESPRARPAAPAAPWRGQTPIVALPAPSPAAPQTRHIAETSSDTVLAEGFADETDVGSLEFAYHCGAMSAVPSLFETFCSALLCATTLEKLQLDFSYCEKISDAGVAALAEKLPISLQQLQLDLKGCEQISDAGVAALAEKLPIGLQQLQLNFDGCEQISDAGVAALAEKLPISLQKLQLDFKGCEQISDAGLAALAEKLPISLKQLELSFRFCSQISDAGVAALAEKLPIGLQQLQLYFYSCSQISDAGVAALAEKLPISLHQLELSFRYSSRISDAGVAALAEKLPIGLQQLQLDFIGCDHISDAGVAALAEKLPISLKQLELDFNGCSLISEAAQQAARSLESLRAWAAAAELAARAARP
;
A
#
# COMPACT_ATOMS: atom_id res chain seq x y z
N MET A 1 17.66 42.56 -20.32
CA MET A 1 16.84 41.55 -20.99
C MET A 1 15.44 41.80 -20.49
N VAL A 2 14.57 42.43 -21.29
CA VAL A 2 13.15 42.59 -20.95
C VAL A 2 12.49 41.36 -21.54
N GLU A 3 12.29 40.34 -20.72
CA GLU A 3 11.69 39.09 -21.19
C GLU A 3 10.22 39.34 -21.49
N LEU A 4 9.82 39.04 -22.72
CA LEU A 4 8.43 39.03 -23.15
C LEU A 4 7.79 37.77 -22.55
N PHE A 5 6.99 37.93 -21.49
CA PHE A 5 6.36 36.80 -20.78
C PHE A 5 5.06 36.30 -21.43
N SER A 6 4.40 37.12 -22.25
CA SER A 6 3.24 36.72 -23.07
C SER A 6 3.03 37.71 -24.22
N ASP A 7 2.52 37.22 -25.34
CA ASP A 7 2.08 37.99 -26.51
C ASP A 7 0.59 38.36 -26.47
N SER A 8 -0.15 37.82 -25.50
CA SER A 8 -1.61 38.01 -25.36
C SER A 8 -2.03 38.08 -23.88
N PRO A 9 -3.18 38.72 -23.56
CA PRO A 9 -3.71 38.69 -22.20
C PRO A 9 -4.03 37.25 -21.77
N CYS A 10 -3.41 36.79 -20.67
CA CYS A 10 -3.65 35.47 -20.10
C CYS A 10 -4.30 35.59 -18.73
N LEU A 11 -5.36 34.83 -18.48
CA LEU A 11 -5.97 34.75 -17.15
C LEU A 11 -5.19 33.74 -16.30
N PRO A 12 -4.83 34.08 -15.04
CA PRO A 12 -4.07 33.17 -14.20
C PRO A 12 -4.97 32.06 -13.64
N SER A 13 -4.63 30.81 -13.94
CA SER A 13 -5.28 29.64 -13.33
C SER A 13 -4.68 29.31 -11.96
N ASN A 14 -3.43 29.72 -11.72
CA ASN A 14 -2.71 29.48 -10.48
C ASN A 14 -2.13 30.79 -9.92
N PHE A 15 -2.20 30.97 -8.61
CA PHE A 15 -1.56 32.07 -7.89
C PHE A 15 -0.38 31.52 -7.07
N CYS A 16 0.81 32.10 -7.20
CA CYS A 16 1.98 31.69 -6.42
C CYS A 16 2.13 32.55 -5.16
N SER A 17 1.98 31.93 -3.99
CA SER A 17 2.42 32.48 -2.71
C SER A 17 3.86 32.06 -2.45
N HIS A 18 4.80 33.00 -2.40
CA HIS A 18 6.22 32.66 -2.24
C HIS A 18 7.02 33.76 -1.55
N TRP A 19 8.21 33.40 -1.08
CA TRP A 19 9.21 34.35 -0.62
C TRP A 19 10.13 34.76 -1.78
N TRP A 20 10.37 36.07 -1.94
CA TRP A 20 11.16 36.61 -3.05
C TRP A 20 12.66 36.32 -2.95
N GLY A 21 13.15 35.90 -1.78
CA GLY A 21 14.58 35.58 -1.60
C GLY A 21 14.97 34.16 -2.01
N GLU A 22 14.03 33.33 -2.46
CA GLU A 22 14.33 32.00 -2.96
C GLU A 22 15.05 32.08 -4.33
N PRO A 23 16.09 31.25 -4.58
CA PRO A 23 16.69 31.16 -5.90
C PRO A 23 15.66 30.84 -6.98
N LEU A 24 15.64 31.63 -8.07
CA LEU A 24 14.69 31.46 -9.18
C LEU A 24 14.65 30.02 -9.73
N ARG A 25 15.81 29.36 -9.81
CA ARG A 25 15.91 27.97 -10.27
C ARG A 25 15.07 27.03 -9.40
N ASP A 26 15.11 27.21 -8.09
CA ASP A 26 14.45 26.33 -7.14
C ASP A 26 12.93 26.60 -7.14
N PHE A 27 12.53 27.88 -7.25
CA PHE A 27 11.15 28.30 -7.49
C PHE A 27 10.57 27.68 -8.78
N VAL A 28 11.29 27.75 -9.90
CA VAL A 28 10.86 27.15 -11.18
C VAL A 28 10.77 25.63 -11.07
N ALA A 29 11.68 24.99 -10.33
CA ALA A 29 11.61 23.56 -10.07
C ALA A 29 10.36 23.18 -9.27
N CYS A 30 9.94 23.98 -8.29
CA CYS A 30 8.69 23.79 -7.57
C CYS A 30 7.46 23.88 -8.50
N ILE A 31 7.43 24.88 -9.39
CA ILE A 31 6.37 24.99 -10.43
C ILE A 31 6.37 23.77 -11.35
N GLY A 32 7.55 23.34 -11.82
CA GLY A 32 7.68 22.16 -12.69
C GLY A 32 7.16 20.89 -12.02
N ARG A 33 7.49 20.67 -10.74
CA ARG A 33 6.98 19.56 -9.94
C ARG A 33 5.46 19.63 -9.77
N HIS A 34 4.92 20.80 -9.43
CA HIS A 34 3.47 20.99 -9.32
C HIS A 34 2.75 20.68 -10.65
N CYS A 35 3.25 21.18 -11.78
CA CYS A 35 2.72 20.85 -13.10
C CYS A 35 2.76 19.34 -13.39
N ALA A 36 3.86 18.66 -13.06
CA ALA A 36 3.98 17.22 -13.27
C ALA A 36 2.96 16.43 -12.42
N VAL A 37 2.86 16.77 -11.13
CA VAL A 37 1.95 16.10 -10.18
C VAL A 37 0.49 16.32 -10.57
N ARG A 38 0.10 17.54 -10.91
CA ARG A 38 -1.26 17.88 -11.35
C ARG A 38 -1.53 17.56 -12.83
N GLN A 39 -0.54 17.06 -13.57
CA GLN A 39 -0.61 16.78 -15.02
C GLN A 39 -1.07 18.00 -15.86
N LEU A 40 -0.60 19.20 -15.48
CA LEU A 40 -1.01 20.46 -16.10
C LEU A 40 -0.35 20.66 -17.47
N CYS A 41 -1.14 21.14 -18.44
CA CYS A 41 -0.65 21.44 -19.78
C CYS A 41 0.16 22.74 -19.79
N PHE A 42 1.43 22.67 -20.21
CA PHE A 42 2.32 23.83 -20.24
C PHE A 42 1.83 24.97 -21.16
N ARG A 43 1.00 24.66 -22.17
CA ARG A 43 0.51 25.66 -23.15
C ARG A 43 -0.72 26.45 -22.67
N SER A 44 -1.41 25.97 -21.64
CA SER A 44 -2.67 26.55 -21.18
C SER A 44 -2.71 26.83 -19.68
N THR A 45 -1.59 26.62 -18.98
CA THR A 45 -1.48 26.82 -17.54
C THR A 45 -0.70 28.10 -17.27
N PHE A 46 -1.31 29.04 -16.56
CA PHE A 46 -0.72 30.35 -16.29
C PHE A 46 -0.59 30.56 -14.78
N TYR A 47 0.61 30.96 -14.35
CA TYR A 47 0.92 31.27 -12.96
C TYR A 47 1.04 32.78 -12.79
N TRP A 48 0.28 33.34 -11.85
CA TRP A 48 0.47 34.70 -11.38
C TRP A 48 1.51 34.71 -10.27
N ILE A 49 2.55 35.52 -10.43
CA ILE A 49 3.69 35.58 -9.51
C ILE A 49 3.92 37.05 -9.15
N CYS A 50 3.76 37.39 -7.86
CA CYS A 50 3.79 38.78 -7.40
C CYS A 50 5.09 39.52 -7.74
N ALA A 51 6.22 38.83 -7.76
CA ALA A 51 7.51 39.41 -8.13
C ALA A 51 7.56 39.92 -9.60
N TYR A 52 6.77 39.31 -10.50
CA TYR A 52 6.82 39.57 -11.94
C TYR A 52 5.57 40.26 -12.49
N ALA A 53 4.41 39.99 -11.90
CA ALA A 53 3.14 40.45 -12.42
C ALA A 53 2.74 41.86 -11.93
N ASN A 54 3.34 42.34 -10.85
CA ASN A 54 3.11 43.70 -10.37
C ASN A 54 3.82 44.74 -11.25
N ARG A 55 3.14 45.86 -11.56
CA ARG A 55 3.76 47.01 -12.21
C ARG A 55 4.79 47.67 -11.30
N GLN A 56 6.04 47.23 -11.37
CA GLN A 56 7.13 47.74 -10.54
C GLN A 56 7.37 49.27 -10.68
N HIS A 57 6.99 49.87 -11.81
CA HIS A 57 7.06 51.32 -12.03
C HIS A 57 5.99 52.13 -11.27
N ALA A 58 4.93 51.47 -10.79
CA ALA A 58 3.80 52.08 -10.10
C ALA A 58 3.31 51.16 -8.97
N LEU A 59 4.24 50.59 -8.20
CA LEU A 59 3.94 49.55 -7.22
C LEU A 59 2.92 50.00 -6.16
N SER A 60 2.93 51.29 -5.78
CA SER A 60 1.95 51.87 -4.85
C SER A 60 0.51 51.89 -5.40
N GLU A 61 0.31 51.83 -6.71
CA GLU A 61 -1.02 51.68 -7.31
C GLU A 61 -1.51 50.22 -7.28
N GLU A 62 -0.58 49.26 -7.25
CA GLU A 62 -0.87 47.82 -7.16
C GLU A 62 -1.08 47.37 -5.72
N LEU A 63 -0.31 47.95 -4.78
CA LEU A 63 -0.33 47.70 -3.34
C LEU A 63 -1.06 48.84 -2.62
N ASN A 64 -2.38 48.91 -2.80
CA ASN A 64 -3.23 49.89 -2.13
C ASN A 64 -3.32 49.65 -0.62
N ASP A 65 -3.64 50.70 0.15
CA ASP A 65 -3.83 50.65 1.61
C ASP A 65 -4.91 49.63 2.04
N ASP A 66 -5.86 49.33 1.16
CA ASP A 66 -6.80 48.22 1.34
C ASP A 66 -6.23 46.94 0.69
N PRO A 67 -5.85 45.92 1.47
CA PRO A 67 -5.39 44.64 0.93
C PRO A 67 -6.37 44.01 -0.06
N LYS A 68 -7.68 44.25 0.07
CA LYS A 68 -8.72 43.73 -0.84
C LYS A 68 -8.77 44.45 -2.20
N GLN A 69 -8.09 45.57 -2.36
CA GLN A 69 -8.00 46.30 -3.64
C GLN A 69 -6.70 46.03 -4.40
N THR A 70 -5.80 45.24 -3.82
CA THR A 70 -4.51 44.92 -4.41
C THR A 70 -4.63 44.05 -5.65
N SER A 71 -3.61 44.09 -6.50
CA SER A 71 -3.44 43.13 -7.61
C SER A 71 -3.45 41.68 -7.14
N PHE A 72 -2.97 41.41 -5.91
CA PHE A 72 -2.92 40.10 -5.28
C PHE A 72 -4.33 39.55 -5.13
N TYR A 73 -5.21 40.32 -4.48
CA TYR A 73 -6.61 39.93 -4.29
C TYR A 73 -7.31 39.66 -5.62
N LYS A 74 -7.13 40.56 -6.59
CA LYS A 74 -7.71 40.43 -7.93
C LYS A 74 -7.23 39.17 -8.66
N ALA A 75 -5.92 38.91 -8.64
CA ALA A 75 -5.34 37.74 -9.29
C ALA A 75 -5.80 36.44 -8.63
N MET A 76 -5.78 36.39 -7.29
CA MET A 76 -6.31 35.25 -6.59
C MET A 76 -7.78 35.04 -6.98
N CYS A 77 -8.62 36.08 -7.06
CA CYS A 77 -10.06 35.93 -7.40
C CYS A 77 -10.34 35.33 -8.78
N LEU A 78 -9.33 35.29 -9.65
CA LEU A 78 -9.38 34.63 -10.96
C LEU A 78 -8.80 33.21 -10.93
N ALA A 79 -7.92 32.91 -9.97
CA ALA A 79 -7.22 31.63 -9.87
C ALA A 79 -8.12 30.51 -9.34
N ASP A 80 -7.77 29.28 -9.72
CA ASP A 80 -8.38 28.04 -9.25
C ASP A 80 -7.56 27.37 -8.14
N CYS A 81 -6.26 27.65 -8.12
CA CYS A 81 -5.32 27.12 -7.14
C CYS A 81 -4.39 28.22 -6.60
N LEU A 82 -4.16 28.23 -5.29
CA LEU A 82 -3.02 28.87 -4.66
C LEU A 82 -1.92 27.82 -4.49
N LEU A 83 -0.76 28.08 -5.08
CA LEU A 83 0.45 27.30 -4.89
C LEU A 83 1.34 28.01 -3.87
N LEU A 84 1.42 27.46 -2.65
CA LEU A 84 2.37 27.89 -1.63
C LEU A 84 3.74 27.26 -1.92
N ILE A 85 4.71 28.08 -2.30
CA ILE A 85 6.06 27.64 -2.63
C ILE A 85 6.95 27.81 -1.40
N LEU A 86 7.40 26.69 -0.86
CA LEU A 86 8.33 26.59 0.26
C LEU A 86 9.77 26.44 -0.23
N ASP A 87 10.67 27.11 0.48
CA ASP A 87 12.11 27.05 0.30
C ASP A 87 12.66 25.62 0.53
N ASN A 88 13.18 25.00 -0.53
CA ASN A 88 13.60 23.58 -0.57
C ASN A 88 14.58 23.15 0.55
N VAL A 89 15.44 24.07 1.01
CA VAL A 89 16.50 23.81 2.01
C VAL A 89 16.42 24.81 3.17
N GLY A 90 15.42 25.69 3.15
CA GLY A 90 15.33 26.79 4.09
C GLY A 90 14.33 26.53 5.21
N PRO A 91 14.18 27.48 6.15
CA PRO A 91 13.36 27.30 7.35
C PRO A 91 11.84 27.30 7.10
N ALA A 92 11.36 27.17 5.86
CA ALA A 92 9.97 27.40 5.47
C ALA A 92 9.59 28.89 5.65
N MET A 93 10.41 29.79 5.11
CA MET A 93 10.26 31.26 5.22
C MET A 93 8.87 31.80 4.87
N PRO A 94 8.10 31.24 3.90
CA PRO A 94 6.73 31.69 3.65
C PRO A 94 5.83 31.63 4.89
N PHE A 95 6.06 30.70 5.82
CA PHE A 95 5.30 30.58 7.05
C PHE A 95 5.50 31.77 8.02
N THR A 96 6.54 32.57 7.85
CA THR A 96 6.81 33.74 8.71
C THR A 96 6.41 35.06 8.04
N ARG A 97 5.89 35.05 6.81
CA ARG A 97 5.64 36.26 6.01
C ARG A 97 4.17 36.66 6.04
N VAL A 98 3.88 37.92 6.39
CA VAL A 98 2.49 38.38 6.56
C VAL A 98 1.69 38.38 5.26
N TRP A 99 2.33 38.64 4.12
CA TRP A 99 1.68 38.57 2.81
C TRP A 99 1.29 37.12 2.45
N CYS A 100 2.17 36.14 2.71
CA CYS A 100 1.82 34.73 2.57
C CYS A 100 0.68 34.35 3.52
N ALA A 101 0.71 34.83 4.77
CA ALA A 101 -0.37 34.59 5.72
C ALA A 101 -1.71 35.20 5.28
N TYR A 102 -1.69 36.37 4.66
CA TYR A 102 -2.87 36.99 4.05
C TYR A 102 -3.43 36.14 2.90
N GLU A 103 -2.57 35.69 1.99
CA GLU A 103 -2.96 34.85 0.86
C GLU A 103 -3.57 33.51 1.35
N LEU A 104 -3.00 32.92 2.40
CA LEU A 104 -3.57 31.74 3.05
C LEU A 104 -4.93 32.03 3.69
N PHE A 105 -5.09 33.15 4.38
CA PHE A 105 -6.39 33.59 4.91
C PHE A 105 -7.43 33.78 3.80
N MET A 106 -7.04 34.41 2.68
CA MET A 106 -7.89 34.60 1.51
C MET A 106 -8.31 33.27 0.87
N ALA A 107 -7.42 32.29 0.82
CA ALA A 107 -7.73 30.96 0.31
C ALA A 107 -8.68 30.17 1.22
N LEU A 108 -8.55 30.33 2.55
CA LEU A 108 -9.22 29.50 3.54
C LEU A 108 -10.55 30.06 4.07
N ILE A 109 -10.67 31.39 4.21
CA ILE A 109 -11.75 32.03 4.98
C ILE A 109 -12.53 33.08 4.20
N ASP A 110 -11.88 33.88 3.35
CA ASP A 110 -12.52 35.11 2.81
C ASP A 110 -13.84 34.82 2.10
N GLU A 111 -14.93 35.30 2.72
CA GLU A 111 -16.28 35.02 2.25
C GLU A 111 -16.59 35.74 0.93
N ASP A 112 -15.95 36.89 0.69
CA ASP A 112 -16.17 37.70 -0.51
C ASP A 112 -15.69 36.98 -1.78
N ARG A 113 -14.74 36.04 -1.64
CA ARG A 113 -14.26 35.15 -2.70
C ARG A 113 -15.22 33.99 -3.04
N LYS A 114 -16.20 33.66 -2.18
CA LYS A 114 -17.01 32.41 -2.19
C LYS A 114 -17.77 32.03 -3.48
N LYS A 115 -17.58 32.70 -4.61
CA LYS A 115 -18.06 32.21 -5.91
C LYS A 115 -17.37 30.91 -6.34
N LYS A 116 -16.13 30.65 -5.91
CA LYS A 116 -15.41 29.39 -6.14
C LYS A 116 -14.35 29.14 -5.04
N PRO A 117 -14.29 27.96 -4.39
CA PRO A 117 -13.22 27.62 -3.45
C PRO A 117 -11.88 27.49 -4.18
N LEU A 118 -10.80 27.95 -3.54
CA LEU A 118 -9.44 27.93 -4.08
C LEU A 118 -8.71 26.69 -3.52
N LEU A 119 -8.18 25.84 -4.40
CA LEU A 119 -7.31 24.74 -3.98
C LEU A 119 -6.03 25.32 -3.34
N LEU A 120 -5.51 24.69 -2.28
CA LEU A 120 -4.24 25.08 -1.66
C LEU A 120 -3.20 23.97 -1.81
N ASP A 121 -2.37 24.09 -2.83
CA ASP A 121 -1.25 23.19 -3.03
C ASP A 121 0.00 23.78 -2.36
N THR A 122 0.86 22.90 -1.85
CA THR A 122 2.14 23.30 -1.25
C THR A 122 3.28 22.59 -1.95
N ALA A 123 4.22 23.34 -2.51
CA ALA A 123 5.37 22.80 -3.23
C ALA A 123 6.69 23.21 -2.57
N GLY A 124 7.51 22.22 -2.26
CA GLY A 124 8.93 22.36 -1.99
C GLY A 124 9.67 21.29 -2.77
N THR A 125 10.46 20.46 -2.10
CA THR A 125 11.09 19.28 -2.70
C THR A 125 10.05 18.29 -3.22
N PHE A 126 8.93 18.21 -2.50
CA PHE A 126 7.75 17.41 -2.83
C PHE A 126 6.51 18.32 -2.90
N VAL A 127 5.39 17.79 -3.38
CA VAL A 127 4.13 18.55 -3.55
C VAL A 127 3.03 17.90 -2.74
N LEU A 128 2.39 18.68 -1.85
CA LEU A 128 1.10 18.36 -1.25
C LEU A 128 0.00 18.98 -2.09
N THR A 129 -1.04 18.21 -2.40
CA THR A 129 -2.20 18.73 -3.12
C THR A 129 -3.41 18.85 -2.21
N ASP A 130 -4.19 19.92 -2.38
CA ASP A 130 -5.54 19.96 -1.84
C ASP A 130 -6.42 19.05 -2.69
N GLY A 131 -6.92 17.97 -2.06
CA GLY A 131 -7.63 16.90 -2.75
C GLY A 131 -6.78 16.08 -3.73
N PHE A 132 -7.47 15.43 -4.65
CA PHE A 132 -6.89 14.53 -5.66
C PHE A 132 -6.36 15.25 -6.89
N THR A 133 -5.34 14.66 -7.50
CA THR A 133 -4.96 14.91 -8.91
C THR A 133 -6.01 14.32 -9.86
N ASP A 134 -5.98 14.71 -11.13
CA ASP A 134 -6.90 14.19 -12.15
C ASP A 134 -6.80 12.66 -12.31
N ALA A 135 -5.60 12.09 -12.17
CA ALA A 135 -5.41 10.64 -12.22
C ALA A 135 -6.06 9.95 -11.02
N GLU A 136 -5.80 10.44 -9.81
CA GLU A 136 -6.39 9.93 -8.56
C GLU A 136 -7.92 10.06 -8.56
N ALA A 137 -8.45 11.20 -9.03
CA ALA A 137 -9.90 11.43 -9.14
C ALA A 137 -10.57 10.43 -10.09
N LYS A 138 -9.94 10.09 -11.23
CA LYS A 138 -10.47 9.06 -12.14
C LYS A 138 -10.56 7.69 -11.49
N VAL A 139 -9.63 7.34 -10.59
CA VAL A 139 -9.67 6.06 -9.84
C VAL A 139 -10.87 6.02 -8.91
N ARG A 140 -11.05 7.12 -8.16
CA ARG A 140 -12.20 7.29 -7.28
C ARG A 140 -13.50 7.16 -8.08
N ASP A 141 -13.59 7.87 -9.19
CA ASP A 141 -14.80 7.92 -10.02
C ASP A 141 -15.05 6.60 -10.77
N ALA A 142 -14.01 5.79 -11.00
CA ALA A 142 -14.12 4.42 -11.50
C ALA A 142 -14.57 3.40 -10.43
N GLY A 143 -14.90 3.85 -9.22
CA GLY A 143 -15.39 2.98 -8.14
C GLY A 143 -14.31 2.45 -7.20
N PHE A 144 -13.09 3.00 -7.27
CA PHE A 144 -11.94 2.59 -6.44
C PHE A 144 -11.45 3.74 -5.52
N PRO A 145 -12.31 4.32 -4.66
CA PRO A 145 -11.94 5.46 -3.83
C PRO A 145 -10.80 5.14 -2.86
N ALA A 146 -10.75 3.93 -2.31
CA ALA A 146 -9.72 3.54 -1.35
C ALA A 146 -8.32 3.40 -1.99
N ASP A 147 -8.25 3.08 -3.29
CA ASP A 147 -7.00 3.02 -4.05
C ASP A 147 -6.52 4.42 -4.44
N ALA A 148 -7.44 5.30 -4.82
CA ALA A 148 -7.16 6.72 -5.08
C ALA A 148 -6.50 7.41 -3.87
N GLU A 149 -7.02 7.13 -2.68
CA GLU A 149 -6.47 7.65 -1.42
C GLU A 149 -5.10 7.08 -1.12
N ALA A 150 -4.92 5.78 -1.33
CA ALA A 150 -3.64 5.13 -1.16
C ALA A 150 -2.58 5.74 -2.11
N CYS A 151 -2.94 6.04 -3.37
CA CYS A 151 -2.06 6.78 -4.30
C CYS A 151 -1.61 8.12 -3.71
N LYS A 152 -2.57 8.92 -3.23
CA LYS A 152 -2.32 10.28 -2.74
C LYS A 152 -1.44 10.23 -1.49
N SER A 153 -1.83 9.39 -0.53
CA SER A 153 -1.12 9.14 0.73
C SER A 153 0.34 8.75 0.47
N LEU A 154 0.59 7.84 -0.48
CA LEU A 154 1.94 7.45 -0.90
C LEU A 154 2.74 8.59 -1.51
N ARG A 155 2.13 9.31 -2.47
CA ARG A 155 2.77 10.42 -3.18
C ARG A 155 3.21 11.52 -2.20
N GLU A 156 2.43 11.74 -1.15
CA GLU A 156 2.65 12.81 -0.17
C GLU A 156 3.49 12.36 1.04
N LEU A 157 3.72 11.04 1.21
CA LEU A 157 4.43 10.46 2.36
C LEU A 157 5.83 11.04 2.57
N CYS A 158 6.50 11.42 1.48
CA CYS A 158 7.88 11.91 1.49
C CYS A 158 8.00 13.41 1.83
N PHE A 159 6.87 14.11 2.00
CA PHE A 159 6.91 15.51 2.35
C PHE A 159 7.60 15.70 3.72
N PRO A 160 8.54 16.67 3.87
CA PRO A 160 9.38 16.70 5.05
C PRO A 160 8.58 16.94 6.34
N ILE A 161 8.62 15.97 7.26
CA ILE A 161 7.79 16.00 8.49
C ILE A 161 8.03 17.25 9.36
N HIS A 162 9.26 17.77 9.40
CA HIS A 162 9.58 18.98 10.14
C HIS A 162 8.99 20.25 9.49
N VAL A 163 8.75 20.24 8.18
CA VAL A 163 8.03 21.30 7.47
C VAL A 163 6.54 21.20 7.75
N LEU A 164 5.98 19.98 7.76
CA LEU A 164 4.60 19.74 8.17
C LEU A 164 4.36 20.21 9.62
N GLU A 165 5.29 19.91 10.54
CA GLU A 165 5.25 20.38 11.92
C GLU A 165 5.22 21.91 12.02
N LYS A 166 6.07 22.61 11.25
CA LYS A 166 6.05 24.07 11.20
C LYS A 166 4.73 24.61 10.66
N GLY A 167 4.22 24.03 9.58
CA GLY A 167 2.93 24.41 8.99
C GLY A 167 1.76 24.19 9.96
N MET A 168 1.76 23.07 10.69
CA MET A 168 0.76 22.75 11.72
C MET A 168 0.74 23.75 12.87
N ASN A 169 1.90 24.29 13.23
CA ASN A 169 2.08 25.21 14.36
C ASN A 169 2.17 26.68 13.93
N LEU A 170 1.86 27.01 12.67
CA LEU A 170 1.88 28.37 12.16
C LEU A 170 0.87 29.25 12.90
N ARG A 171 1.31 30.46 13.28
CA ARG A 171 0.46 31.49 13.87
C ARG A 171 0.45 32.74 13.00
N LEU A 172 -0.68 33.00 12.34
CA LEU A 172 -0.85 34.13 11.42
C LEU A 172 -0.54 35.48 12.07
N GLN A 173 -0.92 35.67 13.34
CA GLN A 173 -0.70 36.92 14.07
C GLN A 173 0.79 37.20 14.40
N GLU A 174 1.67 36.20 14.26
CA GLU A 174 3.10 36.33 14.49
C GLU A 174 3.87 36.61 13.19
N ALA A 175 3.16 36.71 12.05
CA ALA A 175 3.76 36.93 10.75
C ALA A 175 4.41 38.31 10.63
N GLN A 176 5.51 38.35 9.88
CA GLN A 176 6.42 39.49 9.78
C GLN A 176 6.34 40.12 8.39
N ALA A 177 6.61 41.43 8.35
CA ALA A 177 6.71 42.22 7.13
C ALA A 177 7.99 43.04 7.15
N THR A 178 8.50 43.38 5.96
CA THR A 178 9.56 44.38 5.84
C THR A 178 9.02 45.77 6.21
N GLU A 179 7.81 46.08 5.75
CA GLU A 179 7.09 47.31 6.09
C GLU A 179 6.03 47.02 7.17
N ASP A 180 6.15 47.64 8.35
CA ASP A 180 5.19 47.40 9.44
C ASP A 180 3.76 47.87 9.10
N ALA A 181 3.61 48.83 8.19
CA ALA A 181 2.30 49.24 7.67
C ALA A 181 1.54 48.07 7.05
N ASP A 182 2.18 47.29 6.18
CA ASP A 182 1.59 46.07 5.58
C ASP A 182 1.13 45.11 6.68
N ARG A 183 1.98 44.88 7.70
CA ARG A 183 1.64 43.99 8.81
C ARG A 183 0.39 44.46 9.55
N ARG A 184 0.30 45.75 9.88
CA ARG A 184 -0.87 46.33 10.56
C ARG A 184 -2.11 46.25 9.67
N HIS A 185 -2.01 46.68 8.42
CA HIS A 185 -3.15 46.73 7.49
C HIS A 185 -3.70 45.34 7.19
N ILE A 186 -2.84 44.37 6.92
CA ILE A 186 -3.23 42.98 6.68
C ILE A 186 -3.91 42.39 7.91
N LEU A 187 -3.24 42.41 9.07
CA LEU A 187 -3.79 41.80 10.29
C LEU A 187 -5.13 42.42 10.69
N ASN A 188 -5.26 43.75 10.57
CA ASN A 188 -6.53 44.44 10.80
C ASN A 188 -7.59 44.12 9.73
N SER A 189 -7.20 43.88 8.49
CA SER A 189 -8.10 43.40 7.42
C SER A 189 -8.59 41.98 7.72
N VAL A 190 -7.72 41.07 8.19
CA VAL A 190 -8.10 39.70 8.59
C VAL A 190 -9.17 39.68 9.67
N VAL A 191 -9.11 40.60 10.63
CA VAL A 191 -10.13 40.71 11.70
C VAL A 191 -11.33 41.58 11.31
N GLY A 192 -11.41 42.04 10.06
CA GLY A 192 -12.56 42.76 9.51
C GLY A 192 -12.66 44.23 9.92
N LYS A 193 -11.55 44.89 10.25
CA LYS A 193 -11.58 46.35 10.50
C LYS A 193 -11.88 47.12 9.21
N GLN A 194 -12.53 48.26 9.38
CA GLN A 194 -12.82 49.21 8.31
C GLN A 194 -11.54 49.93 7.86
N LEU A 195 -11.51 50.44 6.62
CA LEU A 195 -10.34 51.08 5.99
C LEU A 195 -9.65 52.12 6.89
N HIS A 196 -10.42 53.02 7.50
CA HIS A 196 -9.89 54.08 8.37
C HIS A 196 -9.29 53.59 9.70
N LYS A 197 -9.36 52.29 10.00
CA LYS A 197 -8.84 51.64 11.21
C LYS A 197 -7.71 50.66 10.94
N LEU A 198 -7.26 50.53 9.69
CA LEU A 198 -6.21 49.57 9.31
C LEU A 198 -4.85 49.92 9.93
N ASP A 199 -4.59 51.19 10.24
CA ASP A 199 -3.37 51.65 10.91
C ASP A 199 -3.31 51.38 12.42
N GLU A 200 -4.42 51.01 13.05
CA GLU A 200 -4.44 50.71 14.48
C GLU A 200 -3.52 49.53 14.83
N ALA A 201 -3.12 49.40 16.09
CA ALA A 201 -2.41 48.20 16.53
C ALA A 201 -3.31 46.96 16.31
N PRO A 202 -2.84 45.91 15.61
CA PRO A 202 -3.61 44.69 15.44
C PRO A 202 -3.77 43.98 16.79
N PRO A 203 -4.92 43.34 17.03
CA PRO A 203 -5.14 42.59 18.26
C PRO A 203 -4.13 41.43 18.35
N LEU A 204 -3.72 41.06 19.58
CA LEU A 204 -2.84 39.91 19.81
C LEU A 204 -3.56 38.58 19.57
N GLU A 205 -4.86 38.54 19.88
CA GLU A 205 -5.72 37.37 19.70
C GLU A 205 -7.06 37.80 19.09
N HIS A 206 -7.61 36.97 18.21
CA HIS A 206 -8.90 37.20 17.58
C HIS A 206 -9.49 35.88 17.07
N ALA A 207 -10.82 35.77 17.03
CA ALA A 207 -11.51 34.55 16.55
C ALA A 207 -11.07 34.15 15.13
N ASN A 208 -10.99 35.12 14.20
CA ASN A 208 -10.52 34.88 12.83
C ASN A 208 -9.08 34.33 12.77
N TYR A 209 -8.17 34.78 13.65
CA TYR A 209 -6.83 34.21 13.69
C TYR A 209 -6.85 32.75 14.14
N THR A 210 -7.61 32.46 15.21
CA THR A 210 -7.79 31.10 15.71
C THR A 210 -8.35 30.19 14.64
N GLU A 211 -9.34 30.65 13.88
CA GLU A 211 -9.97 29.89 12.81
C GLU A 211 -9.00 29.62 11.64
N VAL A 212 -8.27 30.63 11.16
CA VAL A 212 -7.27 30.44 10.09
C VAL A 212 -6.19 29.46 10.52
N ASN A 213 -5.61 29.67 11.70
CA ASN A 213 -4.54 28.82 12.22
C ASN A 213 -5.03 27.37 12.36
N ALA A 214 -6.27 27.17 12.81
CA ALA A 214 -6.87 25.84 12.91
C ALA A 214 -7.05 25.16 11.54
N ARG A 215 -7.62 25.88 10.55
CA ARG A 215 -7.82 25.33 9.19
C ARG A 215 -6.51 25.07 8.45
N LEU A 216 -5.50 25.92 8.64
CA LEU A 216 -4.18 25.69 8.06
C LEU A 216 -3.49 24.51 8.75
N GLY A 217 -3.58 24.46 10.08
CA GLY A 217 -2.99 23.41 10.88
C GLY A 217 -3.58 22.03 10.55
N SER A 218 -4.90 21.93 10.37
CA SER A 218 -5.55 20.68 9.98
C SER A 218 -5.10 20.18 8.62
N ARG A 219 -4.87 21.07 7.64
CA ARG A 219 -4.36 20.69 6.30
C ARG A 219 -2.99 20.04 6.37
N PHE A 220 -2.03 20.64 7.08
CA PHE A 220 -0.72 20.01 7.28
C PHE A 220 -0.81 18.75 8.15
N ALA A 221 -1.75 18.70 9.09
CA ALA A 221 -1.97 17.52 9.92
C ALA A 221 -2.47 16.31 9.10
N LEU A 222 -3.32 16.51 8.09
CA LEU A 222 -3.76 15.45 7.19
C LEU A 222 -2.57 14.78 6.48
N ALA A 223 -1.65 15.58 5.93
CA ALA A 223 -0.43 15.06 5.30
C ALA A 223 0.58 14.49 6.32
N CYS A 224 0.59 14.99 7.56
CA CYS A 224 1.54 14.60 8.60
C CYS A 224 1.16 13.31 9.32
N PHE A 225 -0.12 12.94 9.35
CA PHE A 225 -0.60 11.88 10.24
C PHE A 225 0.09 10.54 10.00
N ARG A 226 0.01 10.03 8.77
CA ARG A 226 0.62 8.75 8.43
C ARG A 226 2.15 8.76 8.68
N PRO A 227 2.93 9.73 8.16
CA PRO A 227 4.36 9.83 8.49
C PRO A 227 4.64 9.88 10.01
N ALA A 228 3.81 10.58 10.77
CA ALA A 228 4.02 10.74 12.21
C ALA A 228 3.72 9.46 12.99
N ILE A 229 2.74 8.66 12.57
CA ILE A 229 2.46 7.34 13.17
C ILE A 229 3.59 6.37 12.84
N MET A 230 4.01 6.29 11.58
CA MET A 230 5.12 5.42 11.15
C MET A 230 6.41 5.70 11.94
N LYS A 231 6.65 6.97 12.31
CA LYS A 231 7.81 7.40 13.13
C LYS A 231 7.57 7.41 14.64
N GLY A 232 6.43 6.90 15.13
CA GLY A 232 6.08 6.93 16.56
C GLY A 232 6.01 8.35 17.18
N SER A 233 5.83 9.39 16.36
CA SER A 233 5.93 10.80 16.74
C SER A 233 4.61 11.57 16.70
N ALA A 234 3.50 10.94 16.27
CA ALA A 234 2.19 11.58 16.11
C ALA A 234 1.70 12.34 17.36
N ARG A 235 1.87 11.77 18.55
CA ARG A 235 1.49 12.43 19.81
C ARG A 235 2.36 13.65 20.10
N ARG A 236 3.68 13.53 19.90
CA ARG A 236 4.65 14.61 20.11
C ARG A 236 4.37 15.79 19.17
N LEU A 237 4.08 15.48 17.91
CA LEU A 237 3.81 16.47 16.87
C LEU A 237 2.42 17.13 16.97
N GLY A 238 1.52 16.59 17.82
CA GLY A 238 0.20 17.17 18.04
C GLY A 238 -0.76 17.04 16.85
N VAL A 239 -0.55 16.08 15.94
CA VAL A 239 -1.33 15.94 14.69
C VAL A 239 -2.83 15.86 14.96
N ALA A 240 -3.25 15.00 15.88
CA ALA A 240 -4.66 14.82 16.22
C ALA A 240 -5.28 16.09 16.85
N ARG A 241 -4.49 16.86 17.61
CA ARG A 241 -4.92 18.15 18.18
C ARG A 241 -5.13 19.20 17.09
N ALA A 242 -4.27 19.24 16.08
CA ALA A 242 -4.40 20.15 14.95
C ALA A 242 -5.68 19.87 14.14
N LEU A 243 -6.01 18.60 13.88
CA LEU A 243 -7.29 18.22 13.27
C LEU A 243 -8.49 18.63 14.12
N GLN A 244 -8.44 18.37 15.43
CA GLN A 244 -9.54 18.69 16.34
C GLN A 244 -9.83 20.21 16.43
N ALA A 245 -8.78 21.03 16.29
CA ALA A 245 -8.90 22.48 16.38
C ALA A 245 -9.76 23.07 15.25
N ASP A 246 -9.77 22.42 14.08
CA ASP A 246 -10.57 22.84 12.93
C ASP A 246 -12.05 22.48 13.12
N ARG A 247 -12.84 23.45 13.57
CA ARG A 247 -14.28 23.30 13.78
C ARG A 247 -15.09 23.33 12.48
N CYS A 248 -14.46 23.66 11.36
CA CYS A 248 -15.10 23.76 10.05
C CYS A 248 -14.88 22.51 9.20
N LEU A 249 -14.03 21.59 9.65
CA LEU A 249 -13.79 20.32 8.98
C LEU A 249 -15.04 19.44 9.02
N GLN A 250 -15.64 19.22 7.85
CA GLN A 250 -16.85 18.40 7.67
C GLN A 250 -16.53 17.02 7.09
N GLN A 251 -15.38 16.86 6.46
CA GLN A 251 -14.94 15.64 5.83
C GLN A 251 -13.54 15.33 6.35
N LEU A 252 -13.36 14.14 6.92
CA LEU A 252 -12.05 13.66 7.37
C LEU A 252 -11.80 12.30 6.76
N GLN A 253 -10.59 12.15 6.25
CA GLN A 253 -10.14 10.91 5.68
C GLN A 253 -8.67 10.69 5.99
N LEU A 254 -8.35 9.49 6.46
CA LEU A 254 -7.01 9.11 6.84
C LEU A 254 -6.72 7.69 6.36
N ASP A 255 -5.57 7.54 5.71
CA ASP A 255 -5.09 6.26 5.21
C ASP A 255 -3.92 5.73 6.06
N PHE A 256 -4.16 4.60 6.71
CA PHE A 256 -3.20 3.86 7.52
C PHE A 256 -3.00 2.44 7.01
N LYS A 257 -3.42 2.09 5.79
CA LYS A 257 -3.23 0.74 5.23
C LYS A 257 -1.77 0.28 5.36
N GLY A 258 -1.55 -0.93 5.85
CA GLY A 258 -0.24 -1.54 6.06
C GLY A 258 0.65 -0.84 7.09
N CYS A 259 0.11 0.06 7.91
CA CYS A 259 0.87 0.79 8.93
C CYS A 259 0.98 -0.08 10.19
N GLU A 260 2.02 -0.90 10.30
CA GLU A 260 2.21 -1.81 11.44
C GLU A 260 2.26 -1.07 12.79
N GLN A 261 2.65 0.21 12.82
CA GLN A 261 2.77 1.01 14.05
C GLN A 261 1.42 1.49 14.61
N ILE A 262 0.31 1.41 13.86
CA ILE A 262 -1.01 1.78 14.37
C ILE A 262 -1.64 0.61 15.12
N ASN A 263 -1.91 0.81 16.41
CA ASN A 263 -2.53 -0.17 17.30
C ASN A 263 -3.80 0.39 17.93
N ASP A 264 -4.46 -0.40 18.78
CA ASP A 264 -5.68 -0.01 19.48
C ASP A 264 -5.55 1.34 20.23
N ALA A 265 -4.42 1.58 20.89
CA ALA A 265 -4.18 2.85 21.58
C ALA A 265 -4.03 4.03 20.61
N GLY A 266 -3.41 3.81 19.45
CA GLY A 266 -3.33 4.78 18.36
C GLY A 266 -4.70 5.12 17.77
N VAL A 267 -5.52 4.09 17.52
CA VAL A 267 -6.91 4.26 17.06
C VAL A 267 -7.73 5.01 18.10
N ALA A 268 -7.63 4.65 19.38
CA ALA A 268 -8.31 5.35 20.47
C ALA A 268 -7.88 6.82 20.57
N ALA A 269 -6.58 7.11 20.45
CA ALA A 269 -6.06 8.48 20.49
C ALA A 269 -6.53 9.33 19.30
N LEU A 270 -6.63 8.72 18.11
CA LEU A 270 -7.26 9.35 16.94
C LEU A 270 -8.74 9.64 17.22
N ALA A 271 -9.47 8.63 17.70
CA ALA A 271 -10.90 8.70 17.96
C ALA A 271 -11.25 9.80 18.98
N GLU A 272 -10.46 9.94 20.05
CA GLU A 272 -10.64 10.96 21.10
C GLU A 272 -10.57 12.40 20.53
N LYS A 273 -9.90 12.59 19.39
CA LYS A 273 -9.62 13.90 18.80
C LYS A 273 -10.35 14.12 17.48
N LEU A 274 -11.32 13.29 17.13
CA LEU A 274 -12.14 13.51 15.94
C LEU A 274 -12.86 14.88 16.02
N PRO A 275 -12.86 15.66 14.93
CA PRO A 275 -13.64 16.89 14.85
C PRO A 275 -15.14 16.63 15.04
N ILE A 276 -15.79 17.47 15.85
CA ILE A 276 -17.19 17.28 16.28
C ILE A 276 -18.23 17.53 15.17
N ASN A 277 -17.87 18.26 14.12
CA ASN A 277 -18.78 18.66 13.04
C ASN A 277 -18.61 17.81 11.76
N LEU A 278 -17.93 16.65 11.88
CA LEU A 278 -17.75 15.75 10.75
C LEU A 278 -19.07 15.17 10.26
N GLN A 279 -19.34 15.36 8.97
CA GLN A 279 -20.43 14.75 8.23
C GLN A 279 -19.97 13.49 7.50
N GLN A 280 -18.70 13.44 7.11
CA GLN A 280 -18.11 12.27 6.44
C GLN A 280 -16.80 11.88 7.14
N LEU A 281 -16.69 10.60 7.48
CA LEU A 281 -15.48 10.02 8.05
C LEU A 281 -15.08 8.77 7.27
N ARG A 282 -13.84 8.73 6.80
CA ARG A 282 -13.28 7.60 6.07
C ARG A 282 -11.93 7.21 6.68
N LEU A 283 -11.83 6.01 7.24
CA LEU A 283 -10.59 5.55 7.86
C LEU A 283 -10.20 4.21 7.25
N TYR A 284 -8.96 4.14 6.74
CA TYR A 284 -8.43 2.94 6.12
C TYR A 284 -7.34 2.31 6.97
N PHE A 285 -7.56 1.09 7.44
CA PHE A 285 -6.68 0.31 8.30
C PHE A 285 -6.41 -1.09 7.74
N TYR A 286 -6.53 -1.29 6.42
CA TYR A 286 -6.30 -2.60 5.81
C TYR A 286 -4.90 -3.13 6.18
N SER A 287 -4.81 -4.38 6.63
CA SER A 287 -3.58 -5.04 7.08
C SER A 287 -2.90 -4.37 8.29
N CYS A 288 -3.66 -3.67 9.14
CA CYS A 288 -3.16 -3.18 10.42
C CYS A 288 -3.32 -4.26 11.51
N SER A 289 -2.41 -5.23 11.51
CA SER A 289 -2.48 -6.44 12.34
C SER A 289 -2.53 -6.18 13.86
N GLN A 290 -2.13 -5.00 14.34
CA GLN A 290 -2.19 -4.61 15.76
C GLN A 290 -3.52 -3.98 16.20
N ILE A 291 -4.51 -3.91 15.31
CA ILE A 291 -5.87 -3.48 15.66
C ILE A 291 -6.72 -4.70 16.00
N SER A 292 -7.32 -4.67 17.19
CA SER A 292 -8.24 -5.68 17.70
C SER A 292 -9.64 -5.11 17.94
N ASP A 293 -10.53 -5.92 18.51
CA ASP A 293 -11.85 -5.49 19.00
C ASP A 293 -11.78 -4.25 19.91
N ALA A 294 -10.71 -4.09 20.69
CA ALA A 294 -10.54 -2.95 21.59
C ALA A 294 -10.37 -1.63 20.82
N GLY A 295 -9.60 -1.61 19.74
CA GLY A 295 -9.43 -0.44 18.88
C GLY A 295 -10.71 -0.08 18.13
N VAL A 296 -11.42 -1.09 17.61
CA VAL A 296 -12.73 -0.89 16.97
C VAL A 296 -13.74 -0.31 17.95
N ALA A 297 -13.83 -0.85 19.18
CA ALA A 297 -14.73 -0.35 20.21
C ALA A 297 -14.38 1.09 20.64
N ALA A 298 -13.09 1.40 20.82
CA ALA A 298 -12.63 2.74 21.18
C ALA A 298 -12.96 3.77 20.09
N LEU A 299 -12.83 3.40 18.81
CA LEU A 299 -13.25 4.24 17.69
C LEU A 299 -14.76 4.46 17.72
N ALA A 300 -15.53 3.38 17.85
CA ALA A 300 -16.99 3.39 17.84
C ALA A 300 -17.55 4.32 18.92
N GLU A 301 -16.97 4.29 20.13
CA GLU A 301 -17.41 5.12 21.27
C GLU A 301 -17.31 6.64 21.00
N LYS A 302 -16.41 7.07 20.10
CA LYS A 302 -16.14 8.48 19.83
C LYS A 302 -16.60 8.96 18.46
N LEU A 303 -17.37 8.15 17.72
CA LEU A 303 -17.92 8.57 16.43
C LEU A 303 -18.80 9.83 16.59
N PRO A 304 -18.54 10.91 15.83
CA PRO A 304 -19.35 12.12 15.90
C PRO A 304 -20.81 11.88 15.54
N ILE A 305 -21.73 12.40 16.36
CA ILE A 305 -23.18 12.28 16.14
C ILE A 305 -23.68 12.97 14.86
N SER A 306 -22.88 13.87 14.30
CA SER A 306 -23.15 14.64 13.07
C SER A 306 -22.87 13.85 11.79
N LEU A 307 -22.29 12.64 11.90
CA LEU A 307 -21.92 11.82 10.76
C LEU A 307 -23.14 11.38 9.94
N GLN A 308 -23.03 11.61 8.64
CA GLN A 308 -23.96 11.15 7.61
C GLN A 308 -23.37 10.02 6.77
N GLN A 309 -22.04 10.01 6.60
CA GLN A 309 -21.33 8.96 5.86
C GLN A 309 -20.16 8.44 6.69
N LEU A 310 -20.07 7.11 6.79
CA LEU A 310 -19.01 6.43 7.52
C LEU A 310 -18.45 5.31 6.64
N GLN A 311 -17.14 5.34 6.40
CA GLN A 311 -16.40 4.27 5.75
C GLN A 311 -15.26 3.83 6.66
N LEU A 312 -15.25 2.55 7.03
CA LEU A 312 -14.18 1.95 7.82
C LEU A 312 -13.66 0.72 7.09
N ASP A 313 -12.35 0.68 6.86
CA ASP A 313 -11.69 -0.46 6.24
C ASP A 313 -10.75 -1.12 7.24
N PHE A 314 -11.13 -2.30 7.71
CA PHE A 314 -10.37 -3.16 8.63
C PHE A 314 -10.03 -4.50 7.97
N GLY A 315 -9.98 -4.57 6.64
CA GLY A 315 -9.63 -5.82 5.96
C GLY A 315 -8.24 -6.30 6.38
N ALA A 316 -8.04 -7.61 6.50
CA ALA A 316 -6.82 -8.23 7.00
C ALA A 316 -6.39 -7.81 8.43
N CYS A 317 -7.26 -7.17 9.21
CA CYS A 317 -7.08 -7.05 10.65
C CYS A 317 -7.55 -8.33 11.34
N GLU A 318 -6.64 -9.31 11.43
CA GLU A 318 -6.96 -10.68 11.85
C GLU A 318 -7.42 -10.80 13.31
N GLN A 319 -7.15 -9.81 14.16
CA GLN A 319 -7.53 -9.80 15.59
C GLN A 319 -8.96 -9.29 15.85
N ILE A 320 -9.69 -8.88 14.80
CA ILE A 320 -11.08 -8.43 14.93
C ILE A 320 -12.01 -9.65 14.83
N SER A 321 -12.91 -9.76 15.80
CA SER A 321 -13.90 -10.82 15.94
C SER A 321 -15.33 -10.27 15.92
N ASP A 322 -16.30 -11.15 16.13
CA ASP A 322 -17.71 -10.78 16.31
C ASP A 322 -17.92 -9.71 17.39
N ALA A 323 -17.08 -9.69 18.44
CA ALA A 323 -17.19 -8.72 19.53
C ALA A 323 -16.87 -7.29 19.07
N GLY A 324 -15.85 -7.10 18.22
CA GLY A 324 -15.52 -5.79 17.65
C GLY A 324 -16.59 -5.30 16.69
N VAL A 325 -17.14 -6.19 15.85
CA VAL A 325 -18.26 -5.86 14.95
C VAL A 325 -19.49 -5.43 15.75
N ALA A 326 -19.83 -6.16 16.82
CA ALA A 326 -20.96 -5.82 17.70
C ALA A 326 -20.75 -4.49 18.43
N ALA A 327 -19.55 -4.24 18.96
CA ALA A 327 -19.20 -2.98 19.62
C ALA A 327 -19.33 -1.77 18.68
N LEU A 328 -18.91 -1.93 17.42
CA LEU A 328 -19.11 -0.91 16.39
C LEU A 328 -20.59 -0.67 16.11
N ALA A 329 -21.34 -1.75 15.89
CA ALA A 329 -22.76 -1.69 15.57
C ALA A 329 -23.58 -0.97 16.65
N GLU A 330 -23.25 -1.19 17.93
CA GLU A 330 -23.95 -0.57 19.07
C GLU A 330 -23.83 0.96 19.11
N LYS A 331 -22.75 1.53 18.54
CA LYS A 331 -22.46 2.96 18.62
C LYS A 331 -22.59 3.70 17.29
N LEU A 332 -23.15 3.06 16.25
CA LEU A 332 -23.37 3.73 14.97
C LEU A 332 -24.29 4.97 15.13
N PRO A 333 -23.92 6.14 14.58
CA PRO A 333 -24.74 7.34 14.68
C PRO A 333 -26.13 7.17 14.06
N ILE A 334 -27.18 7.61 14.77
CA ILE A 334 -28.58 7.48 14.31
C ILE A 334 -28.84 8.26 13.02
N GLY A 335 -28.11 9.36 12.80
CA GLY A 335 -28.22 10.20 11.60
C GLY A 335 -27.51 9.66 10.35
N LEU A 336 -26.86 8.49 10.45
CA LEU A 336 -26.05 7.93 9.38
C LEU A 336 -26.91 7.49 8.19
N GLN A 337 -26.52 7.93 6.99
CA GLN A 337 -27.20 7.67 5.72
C GLN A 337 -26.43 6.69 4.84
N GLN A 338 -25.10 6.69 4.91
CA GLN A 338 -24.23 5.79 4.15
C GLN A 338 -23.23 5.11 5.09
N LEU A 339 -23.15 3.79 4.99
CA LEU A 339 -22.24 2.97 5.78
C LEU A 339 -21.51 2.01 4.86
N GLN A 340 -20.18 2.06 4.91
CA GLN A 340 -19.32 1.10 4.25
C GLN A 340 -18.35 0.50 5.26
N LEU A 341 -18.38 -0.82 5.41
CA LEU A 341 -17.49 -1.55 6.30
C LEU A 341 -16.77 -2.66 5.52
N ASN A 342 -15.45 -2.69 5.60
CA ASN A 342 -14.65 -3.76 5.05
C ASN A 342 -13.97 -4.55 6.16
N PHE A 343 -14.27 -5.85 6.23
CA PHE A 343 -13.66 -6.83 7.12
C PHE A 343 -13.16 -8.06 6.34
N ASN A 344 -12.80 -7.88 5.07
CA ASN A 344 -12.24 -8.97 4.26
C ASN A 344 -11.06 -9.63 5.00
N HIS A 345 -10.87 -10.93 4.82
CA HIS A 345 -9.81 -11.73 5.44
C HIS A 345 -9.84 -11.81 6.98
N SER A 346 -10.87 -11.30 7.65
CA SER A 346 -11.05 -11.51 9.10
C SER A 346 -11.63 -12.90 9.36
N SER A 347 -10.77 -13.85 9.70
CA SER A 347 -11.13 -15.27 9.93
C SER A 347 -11.92 -15.51 11.22
N GLN A 348 -11.94 -14.55 12.14
CA GLN A 348 -12.62 -14.65 13.45
C GLN A 348 -14.06 -14.09 13.44
N ILE A 349 -14.53 -13.54 12.31
CA ILE A 349 -15.91 -13.05 12.18
C ILE A 349 -16.78 -14.18 11.63
N SER A 350 -17.91 -14.42 12.29
CA SER A 350 -18.90 -15.43 11.98
C SER A 350 -20.27 -14.81 11.66
N ASP A 351 -21.26 -15.66 11.40
CA ASP A 351 -22.67 -15.23 11.24
C ASP A 351 -23.17 -14.45 12.47
N ALA A 352 -22.64 -14.69 13.66
CA ALA A 352 -23.03 -13.96 14.87
C ALA A 352 -22.65 -12.47 14.81
N GLY A 353 -21.46 -12.13 14.31
CA GLY A 353 -21.04 -10.74 14.10
C GLY A 353 -21.87 -10.04 13.03
N VAL A 354 -22.20 -10.74 11.94
CA VAL A 354 -23.08 -10.22 10.87
C VAL A 354 -24.49 -9.97 11.42
N ALA A 355 -25.02 -10.86 12.26
CA ALA A 355 -26.32 -10.68 12.90
C ALA A 355 -26.33 -9.50 13.89
N ALA A 356 -25.29 -9.38 14.73
CA ALA A 356 -25.16 -8.25 15.66
C ALA A 356 -25.11 -6.90 14.93
N LEU A 357 -24.43 -6.85 13.79
CA LEU A 357 -24.44 -5.67 12.93
C LEU A 357 -25.84 -5.38 12.38
N ALA A 358 -26.48 -6.38 11.79
CA ALA A 358 -27.81 -6.24 11.17
C ALA A 358 -28.88 -5.74 12.16
N GLU A 359 -28.85 -6.21 13.41
CA GLU A 359 -29.80 -5.83 14.46
C GLU A 359 -29.71 -4.33 14.82
N LYS A 360 -28.51 -3.74 14.77
CA LYS A 360 -28.25 -2.37 15.24
C LYS A 360 -28.06 -1.34 14.13
N LEU A 361 -28.31 -1.70 12.86
CA LEU A 361 -28.18 -0.76 11.75
C LEU A 361 -29.12 0.46 11.89
N PRO A 362 -28.63 1.69 11.70
CA PRO A 362 -29.44 2.90 11.80
C PRO A 362 -30.67 2.89 10.88
N ILE A 363 -31.78 3.46 11.36
CA ILE A 363 -33.04 3.49 10.59
C ILE A 363 -32.97 4.38 9.35
N ASN A 364 -32.13 5.42 9.38
CA ASN A 364 -31.97 6.40 8.31
C ASN A 364 -30.98 5.96 7.22
N LEU A 365 -30.44 4.74 7.33
CA LEU A 365 -29.45 4.24 6.41
C LEU A 365 -30.06 3.96 5.02
N GLN A 366 -29.51 4.59 3.99
CA GLN A 366 -29.94 4.49 2.60
C GLN A 366 -29.00 3.64 1.75
N GLN A 367 -27.69 3.68 2.07
CA GLN A 367 -26.67 2.90 1.37
C GLN A 367 -25.86 2.09 2.38
N LEU A 368 -25.70 0.81 2.09
CA LEU A 368 -24.93 -0.13 2.89
C LEU A 368 -24.03 -0.93 1.97
N GLN A 369 -22.74 -0.96 2.28
CA GLN A 369 -21.75 -1.80 1.61
C GLN A 369 -20.95 -2.55 2.67
N LEU A 370 -21.02 -3.88 2.64
CA LEU A 370 -20.32 -4.75 3.58
C LEU A 370 -19.43 -5.71 2.81
N TYR A 371 -18.16 -5.77 3.18
CA TYR A 371 -17.18 -6.65 2.55
C TYR A 371 -16.66 -7.67 3.57
N PHE A 372 -16.88 -8.96 3.28
CA PHE A 372 -16.50 -10.11 4.11
C PHE A 372 -15.86 -11.24 3.28
N PHE A 373 -15.13 -10.87 2.22
CA PHE A 373 -14.41 -11.81 1.36
C PHE A 373 -13.37 -12.58 2.19
N ARG A 374 -13.27 -13.91 1.96
CA ARG A 374 -12.36 -14.81 2.71
C ARG A 374 -12.54 -14.83 4.24
N CYS A 375 -13.69 -14.44 4.78
CA CYS A 375 -14.07 -14.73 6.17
C CYS A 375 -14.58 -16.18 6.29
N SER A 376 -13.71 -17.12 6.68
CA SER A 376 -13.99 -18.57 6.62
C SER A 376 -15.20 -19.03 7.44
N GLN A 377 -15.56 -18.32 8.51
CA GLN A 377 -16.65 -18.69 9.42
C GLN A 377 -18.03 -18.12 9.03
N ILE A 378 -18.11 -17.27 8.00
CA ILE A 378 -19.38 -16.70 7.54
C ILE A 378 -20.00 -17.62 6.48
N SER A 379 -21.25 -18.03 6.71
CA SER A 379 -22.01 -18.92 5.84
C SER A 379 -22.34 -18.29 4.48
N LYS A 380 -22.62 -19.12 3.48
CA LYS A 380 -23.05 -18.64 2.15
C LYS A 380 -24.34 -17.81 2.24
N ALA A 381 -25.26 -18.21 3.13
CA ALA A 381 -26.52 -17.50 3.35
C ALA A 381 -26.27 -16.08 3.89
N ALA A 382 -25.46 -15.94 4.94
CA ALA A 382 -25.08 -14.65 5.49
C ALA A 382 -24.38 -13.75 4.45
N ARG A 383 -23.41 -14.29 3.69
CA ARG A 383 -22.72 -13.54 2.62
C ARG A 383 -23.65 -13.11 1.49
N SER A 384 -24.65 -13.91 1.14
CA SER A 384 -25.63 -13.50 0.14
C SER A 384 -26.52 -12.36 0.66
N ALA A 385 -26.82 -12.36 1.96
CA ALA A 385 -27.67 -11.37 2.60
C ALA A 385 -26.99 -9.99 2.73
N THR A 386 -25.66 -9.92 2.78
CA THR A 386 -24.92 -8.65 2.86
C THR A 386 -25.00 -7.80 1.59
N GLY A 387 -25.60 -8.32 0.50
CA GLY A 387 -25.76 -7.60 -0.77
C GLY A 387 -26.81 -6.48 -0.76
N SER A 388 -27.73 -6.46 0.22
CA SER A 388 -28.68 -5.34 0.39
C SER A 388 -29.14 -5.19 1.84
N LEU A 389 -29.57 -3.98 2.21
CA LEU A 389 -30.09 -3.69 3.56
C LEU A 389 -31.33 -4.52 3.89
N GLU A 390 -32.22 -4.73 2.91
CA GLU A 390 -33.46 -5.49 3.09
C GLU A 390 -33.17 -6.98 3.28
N SER A 391 -32.31 -7.55 2.43
CA SER A 391 -31.89 -8.95 2.51
C SER A 391 -31.20 -9.24 3.85
N LEU A 392 -30.35 -8.33 4.32
CA LEU A 392 -29.63 -8.48 5.58
C LEU A 392 -30.58 -8.49 6.79
N ARG A 393 -31.55 -7.58 6.82
CA ARG A 393 -32.57 -7.53 7.89
C ARG A 393 -33.47 -8.77 7.88
N ALA A 394 -33.89 -9.22 6.69
CA ALA A 394 -34.72 -10.41 6.55
C ALA A 394 -33.98 -11.68 7.01
N TRP A 395 -32.70 -11.80 6.64
CA TRP A 395 -31.84 -12.91 7.08
C TRP A 395 -31.65 -12.92 8.61
N ALA A 396 -31.35 -11.77 9.21
CA ALA A 396 -31.15 -11.66 10.66
C ALA A 396 -32.44 -12.03 11.45
N ALA A 397 -33.59 -11.53 11.01
CA ALA A 397 -34.88 -11.86 11.63
C ALA A 397 -35.21 -13.37 11.53
N ALA A 398 -34.82 -14.03 10.45
CA ALA A 398 -35.00 -15.48 10.28
C ALA A 398 -34.04 -16.30 11.17
N ALA A 399 -32.80 -15.82 11.33
CA ALA A 399 -31.80 -16.45 12.21
C ALA A 399 -32.23 -16.42 13.69
N GLU A 400 -32.82 -15.32 14.15
CA GLU A 400 -33.35 -15.18 15.53
C GLU A 400 -34.53 -16.12 15.81
N CYS A 401 -35.33 -16.47 14.80
CA CYS A 401 -36.50 -17.32 14.95
C CYS A 401 -36.20 -18.83 14.94
N GLY A 402 -34.93 -19.25 14.82
CA GLY A 402 -34.52 -20.66 14.85
C GLY A 402 -34.94 -21.48 13.62
N ALA A 403 -35.27 -20.83 12.50
CA ALA A 403 -35.75 -21.48 11.28
C ALA A 403 -34.62 -21.61 10.24
N ALA A 404 -33.70 -22.55 10.43
CA ALA A 404 -32.78 -23.00 9.37
C ALA A 404 -33.02 -24.50 9.12
N PRO A 405 -33.86 -24.85 8.13
CA PRO A 405 -33.28 -25.37 6.88
C PRO A 405 -34.07 -25.08 5.56
N ASP A 406 -34.94 -24.06 5.48
CA ASP A 406 -35.81 -23.87 4.28
C ASP A 406 -35.51 -22.63 3.41
N ILE A 407 -34.39 -21.94 3.64
CA ILE A 407 -34.06 -20.70 2.91
C ILE A 407 -33.63 -20.97 1.45
N GLU A 408 -33.06 -22.13 1.15
CA GLU A 408 -32.64 -22.48 -0.23
C GLU A 408 -33.81 -22.61 -1.21
N ARG A 409 -35.04 -22.84 -0.74
CA ARG A 409 -36.23 -23.00 -1.61
C ARG A 409 -37.00 -21.71 -1.87
N ARG A 410 -36.87 -20.69 -1.01
CA ARG A 410 -37.65 -19.44 -1.11
C ARG A 410 -36.95 -18.35 -1.92
N LEU A 411 -35.62 -18.36 -1.97
CA LEU A 411 -34.86 -17.42 -2.80
C LEU A 411 -34.80 -17.83 -4.29
N SER A 412 -35.07 -19.11 -4.60
CA SER A 412 -35.18 -19.61 -5.98
C SER A 412 -36.55 -19.39 -6.63
N SER A 413 -37.58 -18.95 -5.89
CA SER A 413 -38.95 -18.80 -6.41
C SER A 413 -39.41 -17.35 -6.63
N GLY A 414 -38.49 -16.39 -6.62
CA GLY A 414 -38.79 -14.95 -6.71
C GLY A 414 -38.32 -14.27 -8.00
N ALA A 415 -38.05 -15.03 -9.07
CA ALA A 415 -37.65 -14.50 -10.37
C ALA A 415 -38.34 -15.29 -11.50
N GLU A 416 -39.67 -15.24 -11.55
CA GLU A 416 -40.41 -15.47 -12.80
C GLU A 416 -41.27 -14.23 -13.05
N GLY A 417 -40.77 -13.40 -13.95
CA GLY A 417 -41.40 -12.19 -14.47
C GLY A 417 -40.94 -11.98 -15.89
N GLU A 418 -41.55 -12.77 -16.79
CA GLU A 418 -41.82 -12.49 -18.21
C GLU A 418 -40.74 -11.74 -19.02
N GLU A 419 -39.87 -12.50 -19.71
CA GLU A 419 -39.39 -12.11 -21.04
C GLU A 419 -39.79 -13.19 -22.05
N SER A 420 -40.67 -12.79 -22.97
CA SER A 420 -41.16 -13.56 -24.08
C SER A 420 -40.06 -13.83 -25.10
N SER A 421 -39.78 -15.11 -25.32
CA SER A 421 -38.97 -15.62 -26.42
C SER A 421 -39.81 -15.82 -27.69
N GLU A 422 -39.45 -15.14 -28.77
CA GLU A 422 -39.58 -15.65 -30.15
C GLU A 422 -38.16 -15.54 -30.75
N GLY A 423 -37.48 -16.66 -31.03
CA GLY A 423 -37.30 -17.20 -32.39
C GLY A 423 -36.39 -16.29 -33.23
N TRP A 424 -35.26 -16.70 -33.81
CA TRP A 424 -35.13 -17.50 -35.02
C TRP A 424 -33.60 -17.63 -35.26
N GLN A 425 -33.00 -18.82 -35.16
CA GLN A 425 -32.51 -19.66 -36.27
C GLN A 425 -31.70 -18.97 -37.36
N ASP A 426 -30.39 -19.24 -37.34
CA ASP A 426 -29.43 -19.07 -38.44
C ASP A 426 -29.87 -19.83 -39.71
N LYS A 427 -29.73 -19.16 -40.86
CA LYS A 427 -29.48 -19.79 -42.15
C LYS A 427 -28.59 -18.92 -43.03
N ASP A 428 -27.57 -19.57 -43.55
CA ASP A 428 -26.75 -19.19 -44.71
C ASP A 428 -27.61 -18.83 -45.94
N GLU A 429 -27.15 -17.87 -46.75
CA GLU A 429 -27.02 -17.99 -48.22
C GLU A 429 -26.33 -16.76 -48.86
N ALA A 430 -25.71 -17.03 -50.02
CA ALA A 430 -24.94 -16.19 -50.95
C ALA A 430 -25.67 -14.89 -51.39
N GLY A 431 -25.04 -13.80 -51.85
CA GLY A 431 -24.11 -13.64 -52.98
C GLY A 431 -24.68 -12.56 -53.95
N GLU A 432 -23.80 -11.92 -54.74
CA GLU A 432 -24.03 -10.93 -55.83
C GLU A 432 -24.05 -9.42 -55.45
N GLU A 433 -22.99 -8.65 -55.79
CA GLU A 433 -22.77 -7.79 -57.01
C GLU A 433 -23.44 -6.40 -56.87
N GLY A 434 -22.84 -5.23 -57.14
CA GLY A 434 -21.54 -4.81 -57.71
C GLY A 434 -21.42 -3.26 -57.77
N GLU A 435 -20.23 -2.79 -58.18
CA GLU A 435 -19.88 -1.50 -58.86
C GLU A 435 -20.03 -0.16 -58.09
N GLU A 436 -19.20 0.89 -58.16
CA GLU A 436 -17.98 1.38 -58.86
C GLU A 436 -17.61 2.70 -58.10
N GLY A 437 -16.41 3.29 -58.05
CA GLY A 437 -15.15 3.11 -58.76
C GLY A 437 -14.02 4.03 -58.24
N GLU A 438 -12.81 3.74 -58.73
CA GLU A 438 -11.63 4.59 -59.08
C GLU A 438 -11.16 5.78 -58.19
N MET A 439 -9.89 6.21 -58.16
CA MET A 439 -8.51 5.73 -58.38
C MET A 439 -7.62 6.97 -58.12
N GLY A 440 -6.43 6.82 -57.52
CA GLY A 440 -5.46 7.93 -57.44
C GLY A 440 -4.23 7.71 -56.55
N LYS A 441 -3.23 6.99 -57.08
CA LYS A 441 -1.82 6.84 -56.60
C LYS A 441 -0.92 8.01 -57.12
N PRO A 442 0.42 8.07 -56.89
CA PRO A 442 1.31 7.67 -55.76
C PRO A 442 2.41 8.75 -55.39
N CYS A 443 3.31 8.40 -54.46
CA CYS A 443 4.50 9.11 -53.93
C CYS A 443 5.53 9.65 -54.97
N PRO A 444 6.58 10.42 -54.56
CA PRO A 444 7.89 9.77 -54.27
C PRO A 444 8.87 10.46 -53.27
N GLU A 445 9.77 9.61 -52.72
CA GLU A 445 11.24 9.72 -52.52
C GLU A 445 11.95 10.75 -51.60
N SER A 446 12.95 10.20 -50.88
CA SER A 446 13.98 10.77 -49.97
C SER A 446 15.08 11.63 -50.65
N PRO A 447 16.06 12.25 -49.92
CA PRO A 447 17.33 11.55 -49.62
C PRO A 447 18.19 12.00 -48.38
N ARG A 448 18.85 10.99 -47.77
CA ARG A 448 20.26 10.82 -47.28
C ARG A 448 21.16 11.94 -46.66
N ALA A 449 21.95 11.45 -45.67
CA ALA A 449 23.42 11.64 -45.36
C ALA A 449 23.80 12.67 -44.27
N ARG A 450 24.38 12.31 -43.09
CA ARG A 450 25.74 11.78 -42.69
C ARG A 450 26.41 12.78 -41.67
N PRO A 451 27.58 12.53 -41.01
CA PRO A 451 27.69 11.97 -39.65
C PRO A 451 28.67 12.73 -38.69
N ALA A 452 29.00 12.12 -37.54
CA ALA A 452 30.26 12.20 -36.74
C ALA A 452 30.40 13.21 -35.56
N ALA A 453 30.97 12.66 -34.47
CA ALA A 453 31.33 13.22 -33.15
C ALA A 453 32.67 14.00 -33.18
N PRO A 454 33.49 14.15 -32.10
CA PRO A 454 33.31 14.31 -30.63
C PRO A 454 34.13 15.52 -30.07
N ALA A 455 34.19 15.72 -28.73
CA ALA A 455 35.37 16.09 -27.91
C ALA A 455 35.11 17.08 -26.76
N ALA A 456 35.82 16.83 -25.64
CA ALA A 456 35.76 17.46 -24.32
C ALA A 456 36.70 18.70 -24.19
N PRO A 457 37.42 18.95 -23.08
CA PRO A 457 37.05 19.53 -21.77
C PRO A 457 37.93 20.76 -21.38
N TRP A 458 37.48 21.65 -20.48
CA TRP A 458 38.36 22.65 -19.82
C TRP A 458 37.82 22.96 -18.41
N ARG A 459 38.44 22.50 -17.31
CA ARG A 459 39.56 23.07 -16.53
C ARG A 459 39.48 24.58 -16.26
N GLY A 460 39.40 24.93 -14.97
CA GLY A 460 39.68 26.26 -14.43
C GLY A 460 39.62 26.27 -12.91
N GLN A 461 40.79 26.17 -12.27
CA GLN A 461 41.00 26.20 -10.82
C GLN A 461 41.25 27.64 -10.32
N THR A 462 40.74 27.93 -9.11
CA THR A 462 41.34 28.73 -7.99
C THR A 462 41.44 30.27 -8.06
N PRO A 463 41.64 31.01 -6.94
CA PRO A 463 41.27 30.80 -5.50
C PRO A 463 40.79 32.11 -4.76
N ILE A 464 40.82 32.07 -3.40
CA ILE A 464 40.87 33.15 -2.36
C ILE A 464 39.48 33.74 -1.96
N VAL A 465 39.05 33.94 -0.69
CA VAL A 465 39.68 34.20 0.63
C VAL A 465 38.75 33.71 1.76
N ALA A 466 39.31 33.16 2.85
CA ALA A 466 38.62 32.81 4.10
C ALA A 466 38.84 33.88 5.19
N LEU A 467 37.82 34.20 5.99
CA LEU A 467 37.90 34.92 7.28
C LEU A 467 36.70 34.53 8.20
N PRO A 468 36.77 34.74 9.54
CA PRO A 468 36.64 33.65 10.52
C PRO A 468 35.33 33.61 11.31
N ALA A 469 35.10 32.46 11.96
CA ALA A 469 33.99 32.20 12.89
C ALA A 469 34.19 32.86 14.27
N PRO A 470 33.10 33.28 14.96
CA PRO A 470 33.13 33.59 16.39
C PRO A 470 32.70 32.40 17.27
N SER A 471 33.40 32.28 18.40
CA SER A 471 33.26 31.26 19.46
C SER A 471 31.96 31.44 20.29
N PRO A 472 31.39 30.37 20.90
CA PRO A 472 30.17 30.48 21.72
C PRO A 472 30.48 30.93 23.15
N ALA A 473 29.64 31.83 23.68
CA ALA A 473 29.65 32.26 25.07
C ALA A 473 28.65 31.43 25.91
N ALA A 474 29.09 31.04 27.11
CA ALA A 474 28.35 30.25 28.10
C ALA A 474 27.14 31.01 28.69
N PRO A 475 26.03 30.31 29.04
CA PRO A 475 24.94 30.93 29.78
C PRO A 475 25.15 30.84 31.30
N GLN A 476 24.92 31.96 31.98
CA GLN A 476 24.88 32.08 33.42
C GLN A 476 23.54 31.59 33.98
N THR A 477 23.63 30.79 35.03
CA THR A 477 22.57 30.32 35.93
C THR A 477 21.89 31.45 36.69
N ARG A 478 20.55 31.44 36.77
CA ARG A 478 19.78 31.94 37.91
C ARG A 478 18.60 31.01 38.23
N HIS A 479 18.61 30.55 39.48
CA HIS A 479 17.61 29.72 40.17
C HIS A 479 16.29 30.46 40.45
N ILE A 480 15.25 29.64 40.73
CA ILE A 480 14.09 29.76 41.66
C ILE A 480 12.88 29.15 40.90
N ALA A 481 12.13 28.16 41.36
CA ALA A 481 12.16 27.26 42.51
C ALA A 481 11.26 26.06 42.17
N GLU A 482 11.66 24.88 42.59
CA GLU A 482 10.89 23.64 42.52
C GLU A 482 9.82 23.58 43.61
N THR A 483 8.64 23.09 43.26
CA THR A 483 7.80 22.29 44.15
C THR A 483 7.30 21.06 43.40
N SER A 484 7.81 19.90 43.82
CA SER A 484 7.29 18.51 43.81
C SER A 484 5.85 18.29 43.27
N SER A 485 5.48 17.21 42.59
CA SER A 485 6.04 15.85 42.44
C SER A 485 5.42 15.21 41.19
N ASP A 486 6.21 14.43 40.44
CA ASP A 486 5.84 13.11 39.87
C ASP A 486 6.92 12.69 38.87
N THR A 487 8.01 12.17 39.42
CA THR A 487 9.02 11.40 38.70
C THR A 487 8.51 9.97 38.49
N VAL A 488 8.33 9.55 37.23
CA VAL A 488 9.08 8.47 36.56
C VAL A 488 8.79 8.57 35.04
N LEU A 489 9.48 9.46 34.31
CA LEU A 489 9.56 9.42 32.84
C LEU A 489 10.87 10.05 32.35
N ALA A 490 11.94 9.26 32.40
CA ALA A 490 13.17 9.34 31.60
C ALA A 490 13.91 8.02 31.96
N GLU A 491 14.44 7.21 31.05
CA GLU A 491 15.38 7.52 29.97
C GLU A 491 15.33 6.40 28.93
N GLY A 492 15.64 6.75 27.69
CA GLY A 492 15.80 5.81 26.59
C GLY A 492 16.01 6.56 25.28
N PHE A 493 17.19 7.16 25.13
CA PHE A 493 17.69 7.52 23.80
C PHE A 493 17.76 6.24 22.97
N ALA A 494 16.92 6.13 21.95
CA ALA A 494 17.17 5.27 20.81
C ALA A 494 17.51 6.18 19.64
N ASP A 495 18.58 5.79 18.96
CA ASP A 495 19.06 6.28 17.68
C ASP A 495 17.94 6.41 16.64
N GLU A 496 18.23 7.07 15.52
CA GLU A 496 17.40 7.03 14.31
C GLU A 496 17.09 5.58 13.90
N THR A 497 15.97 5.02 14.38
CA THR A 497 15.56 3.64 14.10
C THR A 497 14.37 3.57 13.15
N ASP A 498 14.59 2.83 12.07
CA ASP A 498 13.69 1.97 11.25
C ASP A 498 12.31 2.49 10.89
N VAL A 499 12.08 2.66 9.58
CA VAL A 499 10.78 2.98 9.00
C VAL A 499 10.36 1.82 8.09
N GLY A 500 10.07 0.69 8.74
CA GLY A 500 10.19 -0.61 8.11
C GLY A 500 8.92 -1.31 7.65
N SER A 501 7.95 -0.64 7.02
CA SER A 501 6.97 -1.32 6.14
C SER A 501 5.96 -0.41 5.42
N LEU A 502 5.70 -0.71 4.15
CA LEU A 502 4.39 -0.49 3.53
C LEU A 502 3.87 -1.81 2.94
N GLU A 503 2.70 -2.24 3.40
CA GLU A 503 1.90 -3.27 2.73
C GLU A 503 0.88 -2.61 1.80
N PHE A 504 0.83 -3.03 0.54
CA PHE A 504 -0.02 -2.44 -0.49
C PHE A 504 -0.74 -3.54 -1.28
N ALA A 505 -1.98 -3.84 -0.90
CA ALA A 505 -2.85 -4.70 -1.68
C ALA A 505 -3.61 -3.85 -2.72
N TYR A 506 -3.00 -3.59 -3.87
CA TYR A 506 -3.68 -2.95 -5.00
C TYR A 506 -4.55 -3.97 -5.73
N HIS A 507 -5.80 -3.62 -6.04
CA HIS A 507 -6.64 -4.45 -6.88
C HIS A 507 -6.45 -4.05 -8.35
N CYS A 508 -6.06 -4.99 -9.22
CA CYS A 508 -5.85 -4.76 -10.67
C CYS A 508 -7.04 -4.06 -11.37
N GLY A 509 -8.26 -4.17 -10.84
CA GLY A 509 -9.45 -3.44 -11.32
C GLY A 509 -9.21 -1.92 -11.48
N ALA A 510 -8.47 -1.29 -10.57
CA ALA A 510 -8.16 0.15 -10.62
C ALA A 510 -7.23 0.52 -11.80
N MET A 511 -6.24 -0.32 -12.10
CA MET A 511 -5.32 -0.11 -13.24
C MET A 511 -5.99 -0.34 -14.59
N SER A 512 -6.97 -1.24 -14.65
CA SER A 512 -7.77 -1.44 -15.85
C SER A 512 -8.52 -0.18 -16.27
N ALA A 513 -8.96 0.62 -15.30
CA ALA A 513 -9.73 1.85 -15.53
C ALA A 513 -8.85 3.03 -15.94
N VAL A 514 -7.61 3.15 -15.43
CA VAL A 514 -6.75 4.33 -15.68
C VAL A 514 -5.25 3.96 -15.78
N PRO A 515 -4.71 3.69 -17.00
CA PRO A 515 -3.31 3.31 -17.19
C PRO A 515 -2.26 4.32 -16.69
N SER A 516 -2.58 5.63 -16.65
CA SER A 516 -1.66 6.67 -16.14
C SER A 516 -1.40 6.58 -14.63
N LEU A 517 -2.18 5.79 -13.90
CA LEU A 517 -1.93 5.52 -12.48
C LEU A 517 -0.71 4.68 -12.27
N PHE A 518 -0.43 3.73 -13.17
CA PHE A 518 0.72 2.88 -13.03
C PHE A 518 2.01 3.71 -13.06
N GLU A 519 2.09 4.68 -13.98
CA GLU A 519 3.18 5.66 -14.05
C GLU A 519 3.27 6.56 -12.81
N THR A 520 2.11 6.97 -12.27
CA THR A 520 2.05 7.82 -11.06
C THR A 520 2.50 7.05 -9.82
N PHE A 521 2.07 5.79 -9.70
CA PHE A 521 2.47 4.85 -8.66
C PHE A 521 3.97 4.53 -8.75
N CYS A 522 4.47 4.21 -9.94
CA CYS A 522 5.90 4.01 -10.18
C CYS A 522 6.71 5.27 -9.82
N SER A 523 6.21 6.47 -10.14
CA SER A 523 6.84 7.73 -9.75
C SER A 523 6.85 7.95 -8.22
N ALA A 524 5.79 7.53 -7.52
CA ALA A 524 5.71 7.60 -6.07
C ALA A 524 6.69 6.62 -5.40
N LEU A 525 6.84 5.40 -5.93
CA LEU A 525 7.85 4.43 -5.48
C LEU A 525 9.26 5.00 -5.56
N LEU A 526 9.61 5.67 -6.67
CA LEU A 526 10.92 6.32 -6.82
C LEU A 526 11.21 7.35 -5.71
N CYS A 527 10.17 8.02 -5.22
CA CYS A 527 10.29 9.05 -4.18
C CYS A 527 10.38 8.44 -2.77
N ALA A 528 9.91 7.21 -2.58
CA ALA A 528 9.84 6.49 -1.31
C ALA A 528 11.23 5.98 -0.85
N THR A 529 12.19 6.89 -0.71
CA THR A 529 13.61 6.60 -0.41
C THR A 529 13.87 5.96 0.97
N THR A 530 12.88 5.94 1.85
CA THR A 530 12.95 5.29 3.17
C THR A 530 12.13 4.00 3.25
N LEU A 531 11.62 3.50 2.13
CA LEU A 531 10.75 2.33 2.11
C LEU A 531 11.56 1.04 2.25
N GLU A 532 11.35 0.29 3.34
CA GLU A 532 12.06 -0.97 3.58
C GLU A 532 11.25 -2.22 3.24
N LYS A 533 9.91 -2.17 3.24
CA LYS A 533 9.07 -3.29 2.78
C LYS A 533 8.07 -2.82 1.74
N LEU A 534 7.90 -3.61 0.68
CA LEU A 534 6.95 -3.38 -0.40
C LEU A 534 6.27 -4.71 -0.73
N GLN A 535 4.94 -4.73 -0.65
CA GLN A 535 4.13 -5.85 -1.12
C GLN A 535 3.22 -5.32 -2.22
N LEU A 536 3.12 -6.04 -3.34
CA LEU A 536 2.27 -5.69 -4.47
C LEU A 536 1.55 -6.91 -4.99
N ASP A 537 0.25 -6.77 -5.23
CA ASP A 537 -0.59 -7.81 -5.80
C ASP A 537 -1.12 -7.34 -7.17
N PHE A 538 -0.71 -8.03 -8.23
CA PHE A 538 -1.22 -7.86 -9.59
C PHE A 538 -1.83 -9.17 -10.09
N SER A 539 -2.32 -10.05 -9.20
CA SER A 539 -2.91 -11.32 -9.59
C SER A 539 -4.04 -11.13 -10.62
N TYR A 540 -4.01 -11.97 -11.66
CA TYR A 540 -4.93 -12.02 -12.79
C TYR A 540 -5.03 -10.71 -13.57
N CYS A 541 -3.95 -9.93 -13.58
CA CYS A 541 -3.97 -8.64 -14.26
C CYS A 541 -3.65 -8.76 -15.75
N GLU A 542 -4.67 -8.75 -16.60
CA GLU A 542 -4.52 -8.90 -18.06
C GLU A 542 -3.71 -7.78 -18.73
N LYS A 543 -3.54 -6.63 -18.06
CA LYS A 543 -2.83 -5.46 -18.61
C LYS A 543 -1.37 -5.34 -18.17
N ILE A 544 -0.93 -6.11 -17.18
CA ILE A 544 0.49 -6.08 -16.79
C ILE A 544 1.27 -6.98 -17.75
N SER A 545 2.22 -6.39 -18.45
CA SER A 545 3.12 -7.06 -19.38
C SER A 545 4.57 -6.93 -18.90
N ASP A 546 5.49 -7.56 -19.62
CA ASP A 546 6.94 -7.41 -19.37
C ASP A 546 7.38 -5.94 -19.28
N ALA A 547 6.80 -5.06 -20.10
CA ALA A 547 7.08 -3.63 -20.07
C ALA A 547 6.58 -2.96 -18.77
N GLY A 548 5.42 -3.40 -18.26
CA GLY A 548 4.89 -2.94 -16.97
C GLY A 548 5.80 -3.38 -15.83
N VAL A 549 6.19 -4.65 -15.79
CA VAL A 549 7.13 -5.16 -14.78
C VAL A 549 8.48 -4.44 -14.85
N ALA A 550 9.00 -4.17 -16.05
CA ALA A 550 10.23 -3.40 -16.23
C ALA A 550 10.10 -1.97 -15.67
N ALA A 551 9.00 -1.27 -15.98
CA ALA A 551 8.75 0.08 -15.48
C ALA A 551 8.61 0.12 -13.95
N LEU A 552 7.97 -0.89 -13.34
CA LEU A 552 7.92 -1.06 -11.89
C LEU A 552 9.32 -1.28 -11.31
N ALA A 553 10.08 -2.21 -11.90
CA ALA A 553 11.40 -2.60 -11.45
C ALA A 553 12.38 -1.41 -11.44
N GLU A 554 12.30 -0.53 -12.45
CA GLU A 554 13.11 0.71 -12.50
C GLU A 554 12.91 1.65 -11.31
N LYS A 555 11.77 1.57 -10.62
CA LYS A 555 11.41 2.51 -9.55
C LYS A 555 11.45 1.89 -8.16
N LEU A 556 11.94 0.65 -8.03
CA LEU A 556 12.12 0.01 -6.73
C LEU A 556 13.09 0.83 -5.86
N PRO A 557 12.71 1.19 -4.62
CA PRO A 557 13.58 1.94 -3.72
C PRO A 557 14.85 1.17 -3.36
N ILE A 558 15.99 1.88 -3.30
CA ILE A 558 17.29 1.27 -2.92
C ILE A 558 17.30 0.83 -1.45
N SER A 559 16.47 1.44 -0.59
CA SER A 559 16.33 1.10 0.83
C SER A 559 15.58 -0.19 1.11
N LEU A 560 14.96 -0.80 0.09
CA LEU A 560 14.08 -1.94 0.26
C LEU A 560 14.83 -3.17 0.82
N GLN A 561 14.32 -3.68 1.93
CA GLN A 561 14.76 -4.90 2.60
C GLN A 561 13.82 -6.09 2.31
N GLN A 562 12.55 -5.84 1.99
CA GLN A 562 11.56 -6.88 1.72
C GLN A 562 10.71 -6.53 0.50
N LEU A 563 10.62 -7.46 -0.45
CA LEU A 563 9.79 -7.35 -1.64
C LEU A 563 8.90 -8.58 -1.76
N GLN A 564 7.60 -8.35 -1.85
CA GLN A 564 6.62 -9.34 -2.27
C GLN A 564 5.90 -8.84 -3.52
N LEU A 565 5.87 -9.65 -4.57
CA LEU A 565 5.22 -9.31 -5.82
C LEU A 565 4.42 -10.52 -6.31
N ASP A 566 3.10 -10.38 -6.30
CA ASP A 566 2.18 -11.38 -6.83
C ASP A 566 1.80 -11.03 -8.27
N LEU A 567 2.19 -11.89 -9.21
CA LEU A 567 1.93 -11.81 -10.65
C LEU A 567 1.17 -13.04 -11.13
N LYS A 568 0.52 -13.77 -10.23
CA LYS A 568 -0.26 -14.97 -10.55
C LYS A 568 -1.25 -14.71 -11.68
N GLY A 569 -1.29 -15.58 -12.67
CA GLY A 569 -2.27 -15.53 -13.78
C GLY A 569 -2.08 -14.34 -14.72
N CYS A 570 -0.93 -13.66 -14.68
CA CYS A 570 -0.60 -12.60 -15.63
C CYS A 570 -0.05 -13.22 -16.90
N GLU A 571 -0.92 -13.46 -17.88
CA GLU A 571 -0.61 -14.19 -19.11
C GLU A 571 0.42 -13.48 -20.02
N GLN A 572 0.62 -12.17 -19.87
CA GLN A 572 1.57 -11.37 -20.67
C GLN A 572 2.95 -11.21 -20.02
N ILE A 573 3.24 -11.98 -18.97
CA ILE A 573 4.57 -12.03 -18.34
C ILE A 573 5.35 -13.21 -18.90
N SER A 574 6.56 -12.93 -19.38
CA SER A 574 7.50 -13.90 -19.93
C SER A 574 8.87 -13.81 -19.24
N ASP A 575 9.83 -14.60 -19.73
CA ASP A 575 11.24 -14.51 -19.33
C ASP A 575 11.80 -13.08 -19.37
N ALA A 576 11.33 -12.23 -20.29
CA ALA A 576 11.79 -10.85 -20.40
C ALA A 576 11.36 -9.99 -19.21
N GLY A 577 10.13 -10.15 -18.71
CA GLY A 577 9.63 -9.45 -17.53
C GLY A 577 10.37 -9.90 -16.26
N VAL A 578 10.60 -11.21 -16.13
CA VAL A 578 11.38 -11.79 -15.01
C VAL A 578 12.82 -11.25 -15.02
N ALA A 579 13.47 -11.21 -16.19
CA ALA A 579 14.82 -10.68 -16.34
C ALA A 579 14.91 -9.18 -16.02
N ALA A 580 13.93 -8.38 -16.48
CA ALA A 580 13.87 -6.96 -16.20
C ALA A 580 13.70 -6.67 -14.70
N LEU A 581 12.83 -7.43 -14.02
CA LEU A 581 12.69 -7.37 -12.57
C LEU A 581 14.01 -7.71 -11.87
N ALA A 582 14.61 -8.83 -12.25
CA ALA A 582 15.84 -9.34 -11.66
C ALA A 582 16.99 -8.32 -11.74
N GLU A 583 17.12 -7.61 -12.87
CA GLU A 583 18.19 -6.63 -13.09
C GLU A 583 18.15 -5.45 -12.10
N LYS A 584 16.97 -5.12 -11.57
CA LYS A 584 16.75 -3.95 -10.70
C LYS A 584 16.43 -4.30 -9.26
N LEU A 585 16.55 -5.57 -8.87
CA LEU A 585 16.37 -5.97 -7.47
C LEU A 585 17.34 -5.20 -6.55
N PRO A 586 16.84 -4.56 -5.47
CA PRO A 586 17.68 -3.82 -4.54
C PRO A 586 18.77 -4.69 -3.90
N ILE A 587 20.01 -4.21 -3.88
CA ILE A 587 21.18 -4.99 -3.42
C ILE A 587 21.07 -5.33 -1.92
N GLY A 588 20.36 -4.52 -1.13
CA GLY A 588 20.17 -4.73 0.31
C GLY A 588 19.02 -5.67 0.67
N LEU A 589 18.33 -6.27 -0.30
CA LEU A 589 17.12 -7.04 -0.05
C LEU A 589 17.40 -8.29 0.83
N GLN A 590 16.64 -8.46 1.91
CA GLN A 590 16.72 -9.59 2.84
C GLN A 590 15.60 -10.61 2.63
N GLN A 591 14.45 -10.19 2.11
CA GLN A 591 13.32 -11.08 1.83
C GLN A 591 12.78 -10.82 0.43
N LEU A 592 12.65 -11.87 -0.36
CA LEU A 592 12.07 -11.83 -1.70
C LEU A 592 10.99 -12.91 -1.82
N GLN A 593 9.79 -12.49 -2.20
CA GLN A 593 8.65 -13.37 -2.48
C GLN A 593 8.09 -13.02 -3.86
N LEU A 594 8.17 -13.95 -4.80
CA LEU A 594 7.64 -13.76 -6.15
C LEU A 594 6.66 -14.88 -6.48
N ASN A 595 5.44 -14.51 -6.87
CA ASN A 595 4.43 -15.46 -7.30
C ASN A 595 4.14 -15.30 -8.79
N PHE A 596 4.45 -16.33 -9.57
CA PHE A 596 4.23 -16.44 -10.99
C PHE A 596 3.29 -17.62 -11.33
N ASP A 597 2.42 -18.04 -10.40
CA ASP A 597 1.45 -19.12 -10.61
C ASP A 597 0.60 -18.86 -11.87
N GLY A 598 0.69 -19.71 -12.89
CA GLY A 598 -0.05 -19.57 -14.15
C GLY A 598 0.56 -18.61 -15.16
N CYS A 599 1.81 -18.15 -14.99
CA CYS A 599 2.55 -17.42 -16.03
C CYS A 599 3.21 -18.40 -17.02
N GLU A 600 2.41 -18.97 -17.93
CA GLU A 600 2.80 -20.08 -18.83
C GLU A 600 3.96 -19.77 -19.80
N GLN A 601 4.31 -18.49 -19.99
CA GLN A 601 5.40 -18.04 -20.86
C GLN A 601 6.77 -17.94 -20.17
N ILE A 602 6.86 -18.33 -18.89
CA ILE A 602 8.12 -18.41 -18.16
C ILE A 602 8.78 -19.77 -18.38
N SER A 603 10.06 -19.77 -18.71
CA SER A 603 10.88 -20.94 -18.99
C SER A 603 12.16 -20.97 -18.14
N ASP A 604 13.02 -21.96 -18.39
CA ASP A 604 14.37 -22.04 -17.80
C ASP A 604 15.18 -20.74 -17.94
N ALA A 605 14.98 -19.97 -19.02
CA ALA A 605 15.70 -18.73 -19.25
C ALA A 605 15.32 -17.63 -18.26
N GLY A 606 14.02 -17.49 -17.93
CA GLY A 606 13.55 -16.54 -16.92
C GLY A 606 14.03 -16.92 -15.52
N VAL A 607 13.97 -18.20 -15.17
CA VAL A 607 14.50 -18.71 -13.89
C VAL A 607 16.00 -18.46 -13.78
N ALA A 608 16.77 -18.73 -14.83
CA ALA A 608 18.21 -18.47 -14.85
C ALA A 608 18.54 -16.97 -14.73
N ALA A 609 17.81 -16.11 -15.44
CA ALA A 609 17.99 -14.67 -15.37
C ALA A 609 17.71 -14.11 -13.96
N LEU A 610 16.67 -14.63 -13.29
CA LEU A 610 16.38 -14.31 -11.89
C LEU A 610 17.51 -14.77 -10.97
N ALA A 611 17.93 -16.03 -11.12
CA ALA A 611 18.96 -16.65 -10.30
C ALA A 611 20.29 -15.88 -10.33
N GLU A 612 20.71 -15.42 -11.51
CA GLU A 612 21.96 -14.66 -11.68
C GLU A 612 22.01 -13.34 -10.90
N LYS A 613 20.85 -12.76 -10.55
CA LYS A 613 20.73 -11.44 -9.94
C LYS A 613 20.16 -11.47 -8.52
N LEU A 614 19.95 -12.66 -7.93
CA LEU A 614 19.47 -12.77 -6.55
C LEU A 614 20.42 -12.02 -5.59
N PRO A 615 19.90 -11.09 -4.76
CA PRO A 615 20.73 -10.33 -3.83
C PRO A 615 21.42 -11.25 -2.81
N ILE A 616 22.72 -11.02 -2.61
CA ILE A 616 23.56 -11.83 -1.70
C ILE A 616 23.18 -11.67 -0.21
N SER A 617 22.37 -10.68 0.14
CA SER A 617 21.87 -10.42 1.49
C SER A 617 20.64 -11.23 1.85
N LEU A 618 20.00 -11.92 0.89
CA LEU A 618 18.74 -12.62 1.10
C LEU A 618 18.82 -13.66 2.22
N GLN A 619 17.91 -13.55 3.18
CA GLN A 619 17.68 -14.49 4.27
C GLN A 619 16.44 -15.35 4.01
N LYS A 620 15.44 -14.82 3.29
CA LYS A 620 14.21 -15.51 2.91
C LYS A 620 13.99 -15.39 1.40
N LEU A 621 13.80 -16.53 0.73
CA LEU A 621 13.44 -16.59 -0.68
C LEU A 621 12.22 -17.49 -0.85
N GLN A 622 11.15 -16.96 -1.42
CA GLN A 622 9.96 -17.71 -1.82
C GLN A 622 9.70 -17.47 -3.30
N LEU A 623 9.65 -18.53 -4.09
CA LEU A 623 9.37 -18.47 -5.52
C LEU A 623 8.27 -19.47 -5.86
N ASP A 624 7.16 -18.98 -6.41
CA ASP A 624 6.08 -19.83 -6.94
C ASP A 624 6.06 -19.76 -8.46
N PHE A 625 6.41 -20.88 -9.10
CA PHE A 625 6.36 -21.09 -10.54
C PHE A 625 5.31 -22.15 -10.91
N LYS A 626 4.28 -22.32 -10.08
CA LYS A 626 3.19 -23.25 -10.37
C LYS A 626 2.60 -23.03 -11.77
N GLY A 627 2.45 -24.10 -12.54
CA GLY A 627 1.90 -24.02 -13.91
C GLY A 627 2.85 -23.43 -14.96
N CYS A 628 4.11 -23.11 -14.63
CA CYS A 628 5.12 -22.73 -15.62
C CYS A 628 5.69 -23.99 -16.29
N GLU A 629 4.93 -24.62 -17.18
CA GLU A 629 5.23 -25.97 -17.73
C GLU A 629 6.53 -26.07 -18.53
N GLN A 630 7.09 -24.92 -18.95
CA GLN A 630 8.35 -24.84 -19.71
C GLN A 630 9.61 -24.87 -18.84
N ILE A 631 9.46 -24.94 -17.51
CA ILE A 631 10.59 -25.10 -16.59
C ILE A 631 10.96 -26.58 -16.48
N SER A 632 12.26 -26.86 -16.62
CA SER A 632 12.87 -28.18 -16.59
C SER A 632 13.97 -28.30 -15.53
N ASP A 633 14.65 -29.43 -15.51
CA ASP A 633 15.86 -29.65 -14.70
C ASP A 633 16.92 -28.55 -14.90
N ALA A 634 17.01 -27.97 -16.10
CA ALA A 634 18.00 -26.93 -16.40
C ALA A 634 17.71 -25.62 -15.63
N GLY A 635 16.45 -25.17 -15.58
CA GLY A 635 16.04 -24.00 -14.81
C GLY A 635 16.22 -24.22 -13.31
N LEU A 636 15.84 -25.40 -12.81
CA LEU A 636 16.03 -25.76 -11.40
C LEU A 636 17.51 -25.80 -11.02
N ALA A 637 18.38 -26.36 -11.87
CA ALA A 637 19.82 -26.39 -11.66
C ALA A 637 20.44 -24.98 -11.71
N ALA A 638 19.99 -24.13 -12.63
CA ALA A 638 20.45 -22.74 -12.73
C ALA A 638 20.10 -21.93 -11.47
N LEU A 639 18.88 -22.10 -10.95
CA LEU A 639 18.47 -21.51 -9.68
C LEU A 639 19.35 -22.01 -8.53
N ALA A 640 19.53 -23.33 -8.43
CA ALA A 640 20.31 -23.97 -7.38
C ALA A 640 21.75 -23.45 -7.32
N GLU A 641 22.40 -23.26 -8.48
CA GLU A 641 23.80 -22.80 -8.54
C GLU A 641 24.03 -21.41 -7.93
N LYS A 642 22.98 -20.57 -7.90
CA LYS A 642 23.08 -19.16 -7.47
C LYS A 642 22.32 -18.85 -6.18
N LEU A 643 21.82 -19.85 -5.46
CA LEU A 643 21.16 -19.65 -4.18
C LEU A 643 22.09 -18.93 -3.18
N PRO A 644 21.67 -17.79 -2.59
CA PRO A 644 22.50 -17.06 -1.63
C PRO A 644 22.83 -17.91 -0.40
N ILE A 645 24.11 -17.93 -0.01
CA ILE A 645 24.62 -18.70 1.14
C ILE A 645 24.03 -18.19 2.47
N SER A 646 23.58 -16.94 2.49
CA SER A 646 22.93 -16.29 3.63
C SER A 646 21.54 -16.85 3.96
N LEU A 647 20.88 -17.56 3.03
CA LEU A 647 19.50 -18.01 3.19
C LEU A 647 19.27 -18.84 4.47
N LYS A 648 18.20 -18.50 5.17
CA LYS A 648 17.64 -19.21 6.33
C LYS A 648 16.33 -19.89 5.99
N GLN A 649 15.57 -19.34 5.05
CA GLN A 649 14.28 -19.86 4.63
C GLN A 649 14.24 -19.91 3.10
N LEU A 650 13.91 -21.09 2.57
CA LEU A 650 13.76 -21.32 1.15
C LEU A 650 12.44 -22.05 0.89
N GLU A 651 11.58 -21.43 0.09
CA GLU A 651 10.34 -22.02 -0.39
C GLU A 651 10.32 -21.98 -1.91
N LEU A 652 10.18 -23.15 -2.54
CA LEU A 652 10.11 -23.27 -3.99
C LEU A 652 8.89 -24.10 -4.37
N SER A 653 8.02 -23.54 -5.20
CA SER A 653 6.87 -24.23 -5.78
C SER A 653 7.06 -24.39 -7.28
N PHE A 654 7.19 -25.63 -7.72
CA PHE A 654 7.24 -26.03 -9.13
C PHE A 654 6.08 -26.98 -9.46
N ARG A 655 4.93 -26.75 -8.82
CA ARG A 655 3.73 -27.56 -9.05
C ARG A 655 3.35 -27.51 -10.53
N PHE A 656 2.99 -28.65 -11.11
CA PHE A 656 2.69 -28.82 -12.54
C PHE A 656 3.87 -28.56 -13.51
N CYS A 657 5.11 -28.44 -13.02
CA CYS A 657 6.31 -28.41 -13.89
C CYS A 657 6.74 -29.84 -14.26
N SER A 658 6.03 -30.45 -15.21
CA SER A 658 6.15 -31.88 -15.54
C SER A 658 7.52 -32.31 -16.13
N GLN A 659 8.38 -31.36 -16.49
CA GLN A 659 9.72 -31.59 -17.03
C GLN A 659 10.82 -31.67 -15.95
N ILE A 660 10.47 -31.45 -14.68
CA ILE A 660 11.39 -31.67 -13.56
C ILE A 660 11.45 -33.16 -13.21
N SER A 661 12.67 -33.68 -13.13
CA SER A 661 12.99 -35.07 -12.83
C SER A 661 13.93 -35.20 -11.62
N ASP A 662 14.36 -36.43 -11.34
CA ASP A 662 15.37 -36.72 -10.32
C ASP A 662 16.66 -35.90 -10.51
N ALA A 663 17.03 -35.58 -11.76
CA ALA A 663 18.25 -34.82 -12.04
C ALA A 663 18.16 -33.36 -11.54
N GLY A 664 17.02 -32.69 -11.74
CA GLY A 664 16.79 -31.34 -11.23
C GLY A 664 16.72 -31.31 -9.71
N VAL A 665 16.03 -32.29 -9.10
CA VAL A 665 15.97 -32.41 -7.62
C VAL A 665 17.36 -32.66 -7.04
N ALA A 666 18.17 -33.52 -7.66
CA ALA A 666 19.55 -33.77 -7.23
C ALA A 666 20.43 -32.51 -7.37
N ALA A 667 20.31 -31.78 -8.48
CA ALA A 667 21.04 -30.53 -8.70
C ALA A 667 20.69 -29.47 -7.64
N LEU A 668 19.40 -29.35 -7.28
CA LEU A 668 18.97 -28.49 -6.17
C LEU A 668 19.58 -28.95 -4.85
N ALA A 669 19.47 -30.23 -4.53
CA ALA A 669 19.95 -30.82 -3.29
C ALA A 669 21.44 -30.56 -3.05
N GLU A 670 22.27 -30.69 -4.09
CA GLU A 670 23.72 -30.47 -4.00
C GLU A 670 24.12 -29.04 -3.62
N LYS A 671 23.24 -28.05 -3.86
CA LYS A 671 23.54 -26.63 -3.66
C LYS A 671 22.71 -25.97 -2.57
N LEU A 672 21.93 -26.73 -1.80
CA LEU A 672 21.18 -26.20 -0.67
C LEU A 672 22.12 -25.47 0.32
N PRO A 673 21.81 -24.23 0.73
CA PRO A 673 22.63 -23.48 1.67
C PRO A 673 22.80 -24.22 3.00
N ILE A 674 24.04 -24.37 3.47
CA ILE A 674 24.35 -25.15 4.68
C ILE A 674 23.75 -24.57 5.97
N GLY A 675 23.41 -23.27 5.96
CA GLY A 675 22.82 -22.55 7.10
C GLY A 675 21.30 -22.47 7.07
N LEU A 676 20.64 -23.20 6.16
CA LEU A 676 19.20 -23.17 5.97
C LEU A 676 18.46 -23.78 7.17
N GLN A 677 17.44 -23.09 7.65
CA GLN A 677 16.65 -23.47 8.84
C GLN A 677 15.25 -23.96 8.48
N GLN A 678 14.69 -23.45 7.38
CA GLN A 678 13.39 -23.86 6.86
C GLN A 678 13.51 -24.16 5.36
N LEU A 679 13.02 -25.32 4.95
CA LEU A 679 12.98 -25.74 3.55
C LEU A 679 11.58 -26.23 3.23
N GLN A 680 10.98 -25.63 2.20
CA GLN A 680 9.68 -26.02 1.67
C GLN A 680 9.79 -26.24 0.16
N LEU A 681 9.49 -27.46 -0.31
CA LEU A 681 9.57 -27.81 -1.72
C LEU A 681 8.27 -28.46 -2.18
N TYR A 682 7.68 -27.90 -3.23
CA TYR A 682 6.41 -28.38 -3.78
C TYR A 682 6.57 -28.83 -5.23
N PHE A 683 6.49 -30.15 -5.44
CA PHE A 683 6.61 -30.84 -6.72
C PHE A 683 5.32 -31.59 -7.08
N TYR A 684 4.16 -31.00 -6.82
CA TYR A 684 2.86 -31.59 -7.20
C TYR A 684 2.85 -31.86 -8.72
N SER A 685 2.52 -33.09 -9.11
CA SER A 685 2.36 -33.53 -10.50
C SER A 685 3.66 -33.49 -11.32
N CYS A 686 4.82 -33.52 -10.66
CA CYS A 686 6.13 -33.71 -11.28
C CYS A 686 6.40 -35.21 -11.47
N SER A 687 5.68 -35.84 -12.40
CA SER A 687 5.62 -37.32 -12.56
C SER A 687 6.96 -38.02 -12.88
N GLN A 688 8.01 -37.27 -13.20
CA GLN A 688 9.34 -37.82 -13.48
C GLN A 688 10.23 -37.96 -12.24
N ILE A 689 9.80 -37.43 -11.10
CA ILE A 689 10.47 -37.62 -9.81
C ILE A 689 10.15 -39.02 -9.27
N SER A 690 11.19 -39.75 -8.89
CA SER A 690 11.15 -41.10 -8.35
C SER A 690 11.85 -41.18 -6.99
N ASP A 691 11.94 -42.39 -6.45
CA ASP A 691 12.73 -42.70 -5.25
C ASP A 691 14.17 -42.15 -5.33
N ALA A 692 14.78 -42.11 -6.52
CA ALA A 692 16.13 -41.62 -6.71
C ALA A 692 16.25 -40.11 -6.42
N GLY A 693 15.29 -39.29 -6.87
CA GLY A 693 15.25 -37.86 -6.59
C GLY A 693 14.99 -37.58 -5.11
N VAL A 694 14.06 -38.32 -4.50
CA VAL A 694 13.81 -38.22 -3.05
C VAL A 694 15.06 -38.59 -2.24
N ALA A 695 15.75 -39.67 -2.61
CA ALA A 695 16.98 -40.10 -1.95
C ALA A 695 18.12 -39.10 -2.13
N ALA A 696 18.28 -38.52 -3.33
CA ALA A 696 19.29 -37.49 -3.60
C ALA A 696 19.06 -36.24 -2.76
N LEU A 697 17.80 -35.80 -2.63
CA LEU A 697 17.41 -34.70 -1.74
C LEU A 697 17.73 -35.03 -0.28
N ALA A 698 17.29 -36.20 0.17
CA ALA A 698 17.49 -36.67 1.54
C ALA A 698 18.97 -36.67 1.95
N GLU A 699 19.86 -37.13 1.07
CA GLU A 699 21.30 -37.21 1.35
C GLU A 699 21.95 -35.85 1.65
N LYS A 700 21.40 -34.75 1.10
CA LYS A 700 21.99 -33.41 1.18
C LYS A 700 21.18 -32.42 2.03
N LEU A 701 20.18 -32.89 2.77
CA LEU A 701 19.40 -32.02 3.67
C LEU A 701 20.32 -31.33 4.69
N PRO A 702 20.26 -29.98 4.81
CA PRO A 702 21.07 -29.26 5.78
C PRO A 702 20.77 -29.67 7.23
N ILE A 703 21.83 -29.91 8.00
CA ILE A 703 21.73 -30.33 9.42
C ILE A 703 21.09 -29.24 10.29
N SER A 704 21.15 -27.97 9.85
CA SER A 704 20.55 -26.82 10.54
C SER A 704 19.03 -26.71 10.38
N LEU A 705 18.38 -27.59 9.62
CA LEU A 705 16.94 -27.54 9.42
C LEU A 705 16.17 -27.81 10.71
N HIS A 706 15.23 -26.91 11.01
CA HIS A 706 14.25 -27.04 12.08
C HIS A 706 12.84 -27.28 11.53
N GLN A 707 12.57 -26.87 10.29
CA GLN A 707 11.31 -27.12 9.58
C GLN A 707 11.60 -27.65 8.18
N LEU A 708 10.92 -28.74 7.82
CA LEU A 708 11.00 -29.36 6.50
C LEU A 708 9.58 -29.66 6.01
N GLU A 709 9.24 -29.14 4.85
CA GLU A 709 7.99 -29.43 4.15
C GLU A 709 8.28 -29.90 2.74
N LEU A 710 7.83 -31.10 2.40
CA LEU A 710 8.02 -31.68 1.07
C LEU A 710 6.67 -32.20 0.56
N SER A 711 6.29 -31.74 -0.63
CA SER A 711 5.09 -32.22 -1.31
C SER A 711 5.46 -32.84 -2.65
N PHE A 712 5.17 -34.12 -2.79
CA PHE A 712 5.38 -34.91 -4.00
C PHE A 712 4.05 -35.47 -4.52
N ARG A 713 2.93 -34.77 -4.28
CA ARG A 713 1.59 -35.22 -4.69
C ARG A 713 1.56 -35.72 -6.13
N TYR A 714 0.87 -36.84 -6.35
CA TYR A 714 0.69 -37.50 -7.64
C TYR A 714 2.01 -37.84 -8.36
N SER A 715 3.10 -38.06 -7.61
CA SER A 715 4.36 -38.58 -8.14
C SER A 715 4.34 -40.11 -8.08
N SER A 716 3.75 -40.73 -9.09
CA SER A 716 3.52 -42.18 -9.16
C SER A 716 4.78 -43.05 -9.25
N ARG A 717 5.99 -42.46 -9.22
CA ARG A 717 7.26 -43.22 -9.21
C ARG A 717 7.94 -43.25 -7.84
N ILE A 718 7.30 -42.65 -6.83
CA ILE A 718 7.74 -42.72 -5.43
C ILE A 718 7.08 -43.93 -4.77
N SER A 719 7.90 -44.73 -4.11
CA SER A 719 7.52 -45.95 -3.39
C SER A 719 8.01 -45.89 -1.94
N ASP A 720 7.79 -46.99 -1.22
CA ASP A 720 8.34 -47.19 0.12
C ASP A 720 9.86 -46.95 0.20
N ALA A 721 10.60 -47.21 -0.88
CA ALA A 721 12.04 -47.01 -0.92
C ALA A 721 12.44 -45.53 -0.83
N GLY A 722 11.73 -44.63 -1.51
CA GLY A 722 11.95 -43.19 -1.44
C GLY A 722 11.59 -42.63 -0.06
N VAL A 723 10.46 -43.07 0.51
CA VAL A 723 10.06 -42.69 1.87
C VAL A 723 11.07 -43.16 2.90
N ALA A 724 11.58 -44.39 2.79
CA ALA A 724 12.62 -44.92 3.67
C ALA A 724 13.94 -44.17 3.53
N ALA A 725 14.38 -43.87 2.30
CA ALA A 725 15.60 -43.09 2.05
C ALA A 725 15.54 -41.69 2.68
N LEU A 726 14.38 -41.03 2.58
CA LEU A 726 14.13 -39.76 3.25
C LEU A 726 14.20 -39.91 4.77
N ALA A 727 13.48 -40.89 5.32
CA ALA A 727 13.42 -41.14 6.76
C ALA A 727 14.80 -41.37 7.39
N GLU A 728 15.68 -42.11 6.72
CA GLU A 728 17.05 -42.39 7.20
C GLU A 728 17.94 -41.15 7.34
N LYS A 729 17.65 -40.07 6.61
CA LYS A 729 18.50 -38.87 6.53
C LYS A 729 17.86 -37.61 7.11
N LEU A 730 16.70 -37.74 7.76
CA LEU A 730 16.05 -36.61 8.42
C LEU A 730 17.00 -35.94 9.43
N PRO A 731 17.15 -34.60 9.41
CA PRO A 731 18.02 -33.88 10.33
C PRO A 731 17.64 -34.12 11.79
N ILE A 732 18.64 -34.41 12.63
CA ILE A 732 18.44 -34.76 14.05
C ILE A 732 17.83 -33.60 14.86
N GLY A 733 18.01 -32.35 14.42
CA GLY A 733 17.47 -31.15 15.07
C GLY A 733 16.06 -30.74 14.60
N LEU A 734 15.45 -31.50 13.68
CA LEU A 734 14.18 -31.14 13.05
C LEU A 734 13.04 -31.06 14.08
N GLN A 735 12.29 -29.97 14.10
CA GLN A 735 11.17 -29.74 15.02
C GLN A 735 9.81 -29.84 14.35
N GLN A 736 9.73 -29.53 13.06
CA GLN A 736 8.51 -29.59 12.26
C GLN A 736 8.79 -30.35 10.97
N LEU A 737 7.95 -31.35 10.68
CA LEU A 737 8.02 -32.15 9.47
C LEU A 737 6.64 -32.25 8.85
N GLN A 738 6.51 -31.81 7.61
CA GLN A 738 5.33 -31.99 6.79
C GLN A 738 5.71 -32.76 5.52
N LEU A 739 5.08 -33.91 5.30
CA LEU A 739 5.28 -34.71 4.09
C LEU A 739 3.94 -35.01 3.45
N ASP A 740 3.86 -34.72 2.17
CA ASP A 740 2.63 -34.76 1.42
C ASP A 740 2.82 -35.61 0.16
N PHE A 741 2.29 -36.82 0.22
CA PHE A 741 2.40 -37.87 -0.78
C PHE A 741 1.04 -38.26 -1.36
N ILE A 742 0.04 -37.36 -1.33
CA ILE A 742 -1.30 -37.65 -1.88
C ILE A 742 -1.18 -38.26 -3.29
N GLY A 743 -1.87 -39.37 -3.55
CA GLY A 743 -1.88 -40.03 -4.85
C GLY A 743 -0.56 -40.68 -5.27
N CYS A 744 0.35 -40.98 -4.34
CA CYS A 744 1.54 -41.81 -4.60
C CYS A 744 1.18 -43.30 -4.43
N ASP A 745 0.72 -43.93 -5.50
CA ASP A 745 0.09 -45.28 -5.45
C ASP A 745 1.02 -46.44 -5.04
N HIS A 746 2.35 -46.23 -5.00
CA HIS A 746 3.33 -47.26 -4.65
C HIS A 746 3.86 -47.16 -3.21
N ILE A 747 3.28 -46.28 -2.39
CA ILE A 747 3.57 -46.21 -0.96
C ILE A 747 2.58 -47.10 -0.21
N SER A 748 3.11 -47.97 0.65
CA SER A 748 2.36 -48.90 1.49
C SER A 748 2.62 -48.65 2.97
N ASP A 749 2.02 -49.47 3.84
CA ASP A 749 2.29 -49.48 5.29
C ASP A 749 3.79 -49.63 5.60
N ALA A 750 4.59 -50.25 4.72
CA ALA A 750 6.02 -50.40 4.91
C ALA A 750 6.77 -49.05 4.84
N GLY A 751 6.40 -48.15 3.93
CA GLY A 751 6.95 -46.81 3.85
C GLY A 751 6.57 -45.97 5.06
N VAL A 752 5.31 -46.05 5.50
CA VAL A 752 4.84 -45.39 6.73
C VAL A 752 5.60 -45.89 7.96
N ALA A 753 5.83 -47.21 8.05
CA ALA A 753 6.60 -47.82 9.13
C ALA A 753 8.08 -47.39 9.12
N ALA A 754 8.72 -47.36 7.94
CA ALA A 754 10.10 -46.91 7.78
C ALA A 754 10.27 -45.45 8.24
N LEU A 755 9.30 -44.59 7.89
CA LEU A 755 9.27 -43.22 8.37
C LEU A 755 9.13 -43.15 9.89
N ALA A 756 8.13 -43.85 10.45
CA ALA A 756 7.83 -43.85 11.87
C ALA A 756 9.01 -44.32 12.75
N GLU A 757 9.78 -45.30 12.28
CA GLU A 757 10.96 -45.83 12.99
C GLU A 757 12.10 -44.81 13.12
N LYS A 758 12.25 -43.92 12.13
CA LYS A 758 13.41 -43.01 12.03
C LYS A 758 13.09 -41.54 12.34
N LEU A 759 11.87 -41.23 12.79
CA LEU A 759 11.50 -39.86 13.13
C LEU A 759 12.42 -39.26 14.22
N PRO A 760 12.96 -38.04 14.02
CA PRO A 760 13.78 -37.37 15.01
C PRO A 760 13.07 -37.22 16.36
N ILE A 761 13.81 -37.39 17.45
CA ILE A 761 13.27 -37.23 18.82
C ILE A 761 12.88 -35.77 19.10
N SER A 762 13.57 -34.82 18.47
CA SER A 762 13.31 -33.38 18.56
C SER A 762 11.99 -32.93 17.94
N LEU A 763 11.34 -33.79 17.16
CA LEU A 763 10.15 -33.45 16.40
C LEU A 763 8.98 -33.15 17.35
N LYS A 764 8.36 -31.98 17.14
CA LYS A 764 7.23 -31.47 17.93
C LYS A 764 5.93 -31.45 17.12
N GLN A 765 6.04 -31.18 15.82
CA GLN A 765 4.91 -31.17 14.89
C GLN A 765 5.21 -32.10 13.72
N LEU A 766 4.21 -32.91 13.38
CA LEU A 766 4.26 -33.85 12.29
C LEU A 766 2.92 -33.76 11.55
N GLU A 767 2.99 -33.51 10.25
CA GLU A 767 1.84 -33.60 9.35
C GLU A 767 2.21 -34.53 8.19
N LEU A 768 1.44 -35.60 8.03
CA LEU A 768 1.64 -36.57 6.97
C LEU A 768 0.33 -36.73 6.20
N ASP A 769 0.36 -36.46 4.90
CA ASP A 769 -0.78 -36.69 4.02
C ASP A 769 -0.46 -37.79 3.01
N PHE A 770 -1.17 -38.90 3.12
CA PHE A 770 -1.12 -40.02 2.18
C PHE A 770 -2.48 -40.31 1.54
N ASN A 771 -3.39 -39.33 1.51
CA ASN A 771 -4.71 -39.54 0.91
C ASN A 771 -4.58 -40.04 -0.54
N GLY A 772 -5.40 -41.00 -0.93
CA GLY A 772 -5.32 -41.60 -2.27
C GLY A 772 -4.14 -42.55 -2.49
N CYS A 773 -3.29 -42.85 -1.49
CA CYS A 773 -2.33 -43.95 -1.58
C CYS A 773 -3.03 -45.29 -1.33
N SER A 774 -3.33 -46.03 -2.40
CA SER A 774 -4.19 -47.22 -2.36
C SER A 774 -3.64 -48.43 -1.58
N LEU A 775 -2.32 -48.47 -1.31
CA LEU A 775 -1.66 -49.57 -0.60
C LEU A 775 -1.48 -49.30 0.91
N ILE A 776 -1.92 -48.15 1.41
CA ILE A 776 -1.86 -47.82 2.84
C ILE A 776 -3.17 -48.22 3.51
N SER A 777 -3.07 -49.00 4.58
CA SER A 777 -4.22 -49.42 5.38
C SER A 777 -4.84 -48.27 6.15
N GLU A 778 -6.13 -48.37 6.47
CA GLU A 778 -6.82 -47.39 7.34
C GLU A 778 -6.11 -47.23 8.69
N ALA A 779 -5.51 -48.30 9.22
CA ALA A 779 -4.77 -48.28 10.46
C ALA A 779 -3.51 -47.40 10.36
N ALA A 780 -2.75 -47.52 9.27
CA ALA A 780 -1.57 -46.70 9.02
C ALA A 780 -1.95 -45.23 8.71
N GLN A 781 -3.00 -44.99 7.94
CA GLN A 781 -3.53 -43.63 7.71
C GLN A 781 -3.99 -42.96 9.01
N GLN A 782 -4.69 -43.70 9.88
CA GLN A 782 -5.13 -43.19 11.18
C GLN A 782 -3.93 -42.90 12.09
N ALA A 783 -2.91 -43.76 12.08
CA ALA A 783 -1.68 -43.56 12.83
C ALA A 783 -0.92 -42.31 12.37
N ALA A 784 -0.91 -42.01 11.06
CA ALA A 784 -0.23 -40.85 10.49
C ALA A 784 -0.83 -39.49 10.90
N ARG A 785 -2.01 -39.44 11.53
CA ARG A 785 -2.69 -38.18 11.95
C ARG A 785 -2.03 -37.47 13.12
N SER A 786 -1.21 -38.15 13.91
CA SER A 786 -0.44 -37.50 14.98
C SER A 786 0.87 -38.23 15.27
N LEU A 787 1.87 -37.45 15.69
CA LEU A 787 3.20 -37.97 16.05
C LEU A 787 3.13 -39.09 17.11
N GLU A 788 2.28 -38.92 18.11
CA GLU A 788 2.11 -39.91 19.19
C GLU A 788 1.49 -41.21 18.68
N SER A 789 0.46 -41.11 17.85
CA SER A 789 -0.23 -42.27 17.26
C SER A 789 0.69 -43.05 16.35
N LEU A 790 1.48 -42.35 15.53
CA LEU A 790 2.42 -42.96 14.59
C LEU A 790 3.54 -43.71 15.31
N ARG A 791 4.11 -43.11 16.38
CA ARG A 791 5.13 -43.77 17.22
C ARG A 791 4.55 -44.99 17.95
N ALA A 792 3.35 -44.91 18.48
CA ALA A 792 2.69 -46.03 19.14
C ALA A 792 2.37 -47.18 18.17
N TRP A 793 1.90 -46.86 16.96
CA TRP A 793 1.62 -47.82 15.91
C TRP A 793 2.88 -48.56 15.47
N ALA A 794 3.99 -47.85 15.24
CA ALA A 794 5.27 -48.46 14.88
C ALA A 794 5.82 -49.38 16.00
N ALA A 795 5.73 -48.96 17.26
CA ALA A 795 6.14 -49.78 18.40
C ALA A 795 5.30 -51.08 18.51
N ALA A 796 3.99 -51.00 18.26
CA ALA A 796 3.11 -52.16 18.24
C ALA A 796 3.42 -53.12 17.09
N ALA A 797 3.70 -52.57 15.89
CA ALA A 797 4.10 -53.35 14.72
C ALA A 797 5.44 -54.08 14.96
N GLU A 798 6.42 -53.41 15.60
CA GLU A 798 7.71 -54.03 15.92
C GLU A 798 7.58 -55.14 16.97
N LEU A 799 6.74 -54.95 18.00
CA LEU A 799 6.43 -55.98 18.99
C LEU A 799 5.74 -57.20 18.38
N ALA A 800 4.78 -56.98 17.48
CA ALA A 800 4.11 -58.05 16.74
C ALA A 800 5.09 -58.80 15.82
N ALA A 801 5.98 -58.08 15.13
CA ALA A 801 7.02 -58.68 14.29
C ALA A 801 8.04 -59.50 15.09
N ARG A 802 8.41 -59.06 16.30
CA ARG A 802 9.28 -59.83 17.22
C ARG A 802 8.58 -61.07 17.77
N ALA A 803 7.29 -61.00 18.07
CA ALA A 803 6.50 -62.13 18.55
C ALA A 803 6.24 -63.20 17.46
N ALA A 804 6.33 -62.82 16.17
CA ALA A 804 6.15 -63.72 15.03
C ALA A 804 7.46 -64.39 14.55
N ARG A 805 8.62 -64.09 15.14
CA ARG A 805 9.88 -64.80 14.85
C ARG A 805 9.94 -66.11 15.66
N PRO A 806 10.20 -67.27 15.02
CA PRO A 806 10.21 -68.58 15.69
C PRO A 806 11.34 -68.75 16.70
#